data_AF-A0AAF3FPQ4-F1
#
_entry.id   AF-A0AAF3FPQ4-F1
#
_cell.length_a   1.000
_cell.length_b   1.000
_cell.length_c   1.000
_cell.angle_alpha   90.00
_cell.angle_beta   90.00
_cell.angle_gamma   90.00
#
_symmetry.space_group_name_H-M   'P 1'
#
loop_
_entity.id
_entity.type
_entity.pdbx_description
1 polymer ?
#
loop_
_entity_poly.entity_id
_entity_poly.type
_entity_poly.pdbx_seq_one_letter_code
_entity_poly.pdbx_strand_id
1 'polypeptide(L)'
;MSLVKVSPADLSIISGGDDVYYKVVHDPNFPFLLLEPGQLSKLQSDFPSFDQRTVINYLYYRLVDAYSSFLTPDSSSIRSAFEEAWEQPYIYKPTLGRPRHLRPEERKFRRQHWTDDQMLDINCAQETVFMLPYANARAFVDAVLPTQSDRDSLRYNVRQLAESILVGFRSMIDQLSWMSRSTKQGAFAKIENLVKNIAFPDWVADDQKLTSYHKTLMITQNDDYVTMFKKSNAFNLQMQFLYLLRSTGSDRIDFNGPPGTTNAWYQPELNSITFPLAILRQPFYDPNWPAAMNFGAMGVIAGHELTHGFDDEGVQWDGTGALNGWMDTMSSYSFNEMADCVVQEYSGFCPLPANYSAAACIDGAQTQGENIADNGGIHSAFRAYKAFANLNGPDPLLPDDELSQLTAEQLFFIAFAQDWCQLPPSPDREMRQLLVDVHSPSLYRVFGTIQNFPAFKTAYNCPYNSKYAPEKHCNVWVSEPKQTTGIPQIKNDVNVAPALPIAPRNLSVYSAYQQAVDFFQASVDFTQDPCNDFYKYSCGNYKQVVSFHLADEKNKAAMAAKLLDPAYAPTIQSSAALQKTQQFFQSCQKAVPTMANDLKNLNLILPKVNELKKRIGADFTAVYSQGMPVTVAPTPMQLASALAYLSFIAGVDTLVTPMVDTNWVTPTMGYMLHVDQNTAYYSKSYYQGGAWNIIQPQYLSNAKAQLTNYATSQGLTLDQSLLNSTLSKVLEFERTLSTMYSTDDTTRRQFQRSWNNGKTADLQANYTFLDWGVYFTDVPSVGPLAADKMVNVIETDMLKKLSQDLATMTTPDVVVRKRI
;
A
#
# COMPACT_ATOMS: atom_id res chain seq x y z
N MET A 1 3.10 31.55 2.25
CA MET A 1 3.05 31.13 0.83
C MET A 1 1.64 30.64 0.56
N SER A 2 0.98 31.24 -0.44
CA SER A 2 -0.42 31.00 -0.77
C SER A 2 -0.65 29.53 -1.12
N LEU A 3 -1.47 28.85 -0.32
CA LEU A 3 -1.90 27.47 -0.55
C LEU A 3 -2.67 27.43 -1.87
N VAL A 4 -2.13 26.73 -2.86
CA VAL A 4 -2.88 26.39 -4.08
C VAL A 4 -3.96 25.41 -3.65
N LYS A 5 -5.19 25.92 -3.56
CA LYS A 5 -6.40 25.12 -3.41
C LYS A 5 -6.54 24.34 -4.72
N VAL A 6 -6.39 23.03 -4.69
CA VAL A 6 -6.95 22.17 -5.73
C VAL A 6 -7.81 21.15 -5.02
N SER A 7 -9.12 21.38 -5.04
CA SER A 7 -10.07 20.29 -4.86
C SER A 7 -10.32 19.68 -6.24
N PRO A 8 -10.86 18.45 -6.33
CA PRO A 8 -11.37 17.94 -7.61
C PRO A 8 -12.44 18.84 -8.26
N ALA A 9 -13.00 19.83 -7.55
CA ALA A 9 -13.87 20.85 -8.14
C ALA A 9 -13.12 21.88 -9.00
N ASP A 10 -11.79 21.93 -8.91
CA ASP A 10 -10.92 22.73 -9.81
C ASP A 10 -10.60 21.98 -11.11
N LEU A 11 -11.18 20.79 -11.33
CA LEU A 11 -11.32 20.15 -12.64
C LEU A 11 -12.35 20.94 -13.46
N SER A 12 -12.00 22.17 -13.86
CA SER A 12 -12.82 22.96 -14.77
C SER A 12 -12.91 22.25 -16.12
N ILE A 13 -14.04 21.57 -16.31
CA ILE A 13 -14.72 21.14 -17.54
C ILE A 13 -13.97 21.55 -18.81
N ILE A 14 -13.12 20.66 -19.33
CA ILE A 14 -12.60 20.75 -20.69
C ILE A 14 -13.74 20.34 -21.64
N SER A 15 -13.98 21.11 -22.69
CA SER A 15 -15.18 21.07 -23.52
C SER A 15 -15.29 19.84 -24.44
N GLY A 16 -16.39 19.08 -24.34
CA GLY A 16 -17.12 18.53 -25.50
C GLY A 16 -16.35 17.71 -26.55
N GLY A 17 -15.25 17.05 -26.19
CA GLY A 17 -14.51 16.07 -27.00
C GLY A 17 -13.51 15.27 -26.16
N ASP A 18 -13.60 15.41 -24.83
CA ASP A 18 -12.56 15.09 -23.86
C ASP A 18 -12.90 13.91 -22.96
N ASP A 19 -13.63 12.91 -23.45
CA ASP A 19 -13.77 11.65 -22.71
C ASP A 19 -12.49 10.81 -22.89
N VAL A 20 -11.84 10.41 -21.79
CA VAL A 20 -10.61 9.58 -21.83
C VAL A 20 -10.87 8.30 -22.61
N TYR A 21 -12.01 7.66 -22.38
CA TYR A 21 -12.40 6.47 -23.14
C TYR A 21 -12.33 6.72 -24.65
N TYR A 22 -12.96 7.81 -25.12
CA TYR A 22 -12.99 8.13 -26.54
C TYR A 22 -11.59 8.37 -27.10
N LYS A 23 -10.74 9.10 -26.36
CA LYS A 23 -9.35 9.35 -26.77
C LYS A 23 -8.53 8.07 -26.84
N VAL A 24 -8.54 7.25 -25.78
CA VAL A 24 -7.75 6.02 -25.72
C VAL A 24 -8.16 5.03 -26.82
N VAL A 25 -9.46 4.89 -27.09
CA VAL A 25 -9.98 3.92 -28.06
C VAL A 25 -9.89 4.40 -29.50
N HIS A 26 -10.11 5.69 -29.77
CA HIS A 26 -10.29 6.20 -31.13
C HIS A 26 -9.17 7.12 -31.64
N ASP A 27 -8.30 7.65 -30.78
CA ASP A 27 -7.14 8.42 -31.23
C ASP A 27 -5.92 7.50 -31.41
N PRO A 28 -5.51 7.19 -32.66
CA PRO A 28 -4.32 6.37 -32.92
C PRO A 28 -3.01 7.04 -32.45
N ASN A 29 -3.06 8.34 -32.11
CA ASN A 29 -1.93 9.10 -31.58
C ASN A 29 -1.99 9.29 -30.07
N PHE A 30 -2.94 8.68 -29.36
CA PHE A 30 -3.02 8.78 -27.91
C PHE A 30 -1.69 8.28 -27.29
N PRO A 31 -1.01 9.11 -26.47
CA PRO A 31 0.30 8.78 -25.92
C PRO A 31 0.19 7.70 -24.85
N PHE A 32 1.13 6.75 -24.86
CA PHE A 32 1.20 5.69 -23.85
C PHE A 32 2.66 5.37 -23.49
N LEU A 33 2.86 4.81 -22.30
CA LEU A 33 4.15 4.30 -21.88
C LEU A 33 4.15 2.77 -21.82
N LEU A 34 5.09 2.12 -22.50
CA LEU A 34 5.33 0.67 -22.38
C LEU A 34 6.49 0.40 -21.44
N LEU A 35 6.23 -0.19 -20.28
CA LEU A 35 7.29 -0.36 -19.27
C LEU A 35 8.25 -1.51 -19.63
N GLU A 36 7.74 -2.57 -20.27
CA GLU A 36 8.48 -3.81 -20.51
C GLU A 36 8.28 -4.34 -21.95
N PRO A 37 8.68 -3.57 -22.99
CA PRO A 37 8.44 -3.95 -24.38
C PRO A 37 9.02 -5.31 -24.75
N GLY A 38 10.19 -5.66 -24.20
CA GLY A 38 10.83 -6.95 -24.44
C GLY A 38 10.04 -8.14 -23.89
N GLN A 39 9.44 -7.99 -22.70
CA GLN A 39 8.60 -9.04 -22.12
C GLN A 39 7.31 -9.23 -22.89
N LEU A 40 6.69 -8.14 -23.34
CA LEU A 40 5.49 -8.19 -24.17
C LEU A 40 5.78 -8.81 -25.55
N SER A 41 6.94 -8.50 -26.15
CA SER A 41 7.38 -9.12 -27.42
C SER A 41 7.62 -10.62 -27.26
N LYS A 42 8.23 -11.03 -26.15
CA LYS A 42 8.43 -12.45 -25.82
C LYS A 42 7.09 -13.16 -25.61
N LEU A 43 6.19 -12.55 -24.83
CA LEU A 43 4.86 -13.09 -24.61
C LEU A 43 4.12 -13.27 -25.93
N GLN A 44 4.11 -12.26 -26.80
CA GLN A 44 3.52 -12.36 -28.14
C GLN A 44 4.08 -13.53 -28.95
N SER A 45 5.41 -13.64 -29.03
CA SER A 45 6.08 -14.69 -29.82
C SER A 45 5.65 -16.08 -29.36
N ASP A 46 5.61 -16.28 -28.06
CA ASP A 46 5.44 -17.60 -27.47
C ASP A 46 3.96 -17.91 -27.18
N PHE A 47 3.06 -16.92 -27.19
CA PHE A 47 1.63 -17.09 -26.88
C PHE A 47 0.94 -18.21 -27.69
N PRO A 48 1.17 -18.34 -29.01
CA PRO A 48 0.56 -19.42 -29.80
C PRO A 48 1.02 -20.83 -29.37
N SER A 49 2.15 -20.95 -28.68
CA SER A 49 2.69 -22.23 -28.19
C SER A 49 2.09 -22.68 -26.86
N PHE A 50 1.41 -21.79 -26.13
CA PHE A 50 0.79 -22.15 -24.87
C PHE A 50 -0.40 -23.07 -25.05
N ASP A 51 -0.57 -23.99 -24.08
CA ASP A 51 -1.79 -24.78 -23.97
C ASP A 51 -2.99 -23.87 -23.69
N GLN A 52 -3.79 -23.62 -24.72
CA GLN A 52 -4.91 -22.66 -24.68
C GLN A 52 -5.92 -23.01 -23.58
N ARG A 53 -6.12 -24.30 -23.30
CA ARG A 53 -6.95 -24.75 -22.19
C ARG A 53 -6.41 -24.27 -20.85
N THR A 54 -5.09 -24.32 -20.65
CA THR A 54 -4.44 -23.84 -19.43
C THR A 54 -4.55 -22.32 -19.32
N VAL A 55 -4.33 -21.56 -20.40
CA VAL A 55 -4.49 -20.09 -20.42
C VAL A 55 -5.92 -19.69 -20.05
N ILE A 56 -6.92 -20.32 -20.64
CA ILE A 56 -8.33 -20.02 -20.35
C ILE A 56 -8.67 -20.33 -18.89
N ASN A 57 -8.28 -21.51 -18.39
CA ASN A 57 -8.51 -21.85 -16.98
C ASN A 57 -7.77 -20.92 -16.01
N TYR A 58 -6.59 -20.42 -16.39
CA TYR A 58 -5.86 -19.42 -15.62
C TYR A 58 -6.66 -18.12 -15.49
N LEU A 59 -7.18 -17.58 -16.60
CA LEU A 59 -8.00 -16.36 -16.58
C LEU A 59 -9.24 -16.51 -15.70
N TYR A 60 -9.94 -17.64 -15.81
CA TYR A 60 -11.09 -17.93 -14.95
C TYR A 60 -10.70 -18.12 -13.49
N TYR A 61 -9.60 -18.83 -13.23
CA TYR A 61 -9.11 -19.03 -11.87
C TYR A 61 -8.81 -17.69 -11.21
N ARG A 62 -8.06 -16.80 -11.86
CA ARG A 62 -7.76 -15.46 -11.35
C ARG A 62 -9.02 -14.64 -11.09
N LEU A 63 -10.04 -14.75 -11.94
CA LEU A 63 -11.34 -14.12 -11.69
C LEU A 63 -12.06 -14.71 -10.46
N VAL A 64 -12.09 -16.04 -10.28
CA VAL A 64 -12.76 -16.65 -9.13
C VAL A 64 -12.01 -16.35 -7.84
N ASP A 65 -10.68 -16.43 -7.87
CA ASP A 65 -9.79 -16.14 -6.75
C ASP A 65 -9.97 -14.70 -6.23
N ALA A 66 -9.99 -13.71 -7.12
CA ALA A 66 -10.16 -12.30 -6.77
C ALA A 66 -11.50 -11.98 -6.07
N TYR A 67 -12.48 -12.88 -6.14
CA TYR A 67 -13.78 -12.77 -5.49
C TYR A 67 -14.05 -13.92 -4.52
N SER A 68 -13.03 -14.70 -4.17
CA SER A 68 -13.18 -15.94 -3.40
C SER A 68 -13.67 -15.73 -1.97
N SER A 69 -13.51 -14.52 -1.42
CA SER A 69 -14.10 -14.09 -0.15
C SER A 69 -15.65 -14.20 -0.13
N PHE A 70 -16.29 -14.31 -1.30
CA PHE A 70 -17.73 -14.49 -1.44
C PHE A 70 -18.18 -15.96 -1.62
N LEU A 71 -17.29 -16.95 -1.50
CA LEU A 71 -17.57 -18.36 -1.83
C LEU A 71 -17.81 -19.30 -0.64
N THR A 72 -17.54 -18.88 0.58
CA THR A 72 -17.44 -19.83 1.69
C THR A 72 -18.82 -20.18 2.27
N PRO A 73 -19.21 -21.48 2.38
CA PRO A 73 -20.61 -21.85 2.58
C PRO A 73 -21.00 -22.19 4.03
N ASP A 74 -20.07 -22.25 4.98
CA ASP A 74 -20.36 -22.62 6.37
C ASP A 74 -20.27 -21.42 7.32
N SER A 75 -21.24 -21.28 8.22
CA SER A 75 -21.31 -20.22 9.23
C SER A 75 -20.08 -20.18 10.15
N SER A 76 -19.50 -21.33 10.52
CA SER A 76 -18.20 -21.39 11.20
C SER A 76 -17.04 -21.04 10.27
N SER A 77 -17.15 -21.43 9.00
CA SER A 77 -16.13 -21.19 7.99
C SER A 77 -16.16 -19.79 7.41
N ILE A 78 -17.19 -18.96 7.60
CA ILE A 78 -17.23 -17.60 7.07
C ILE A 78 -16.58 -16.64 8.02
N ARG A 79 -16.77 -16.85 9.33
CA ARG A 79 -15.92 -16.18 10.30
C ARG A 79 -14.45 -16.56 10.07
N SER A 80 -14.17 -17.85 9.82
CA SER A 80 -12.82 -18.29 9.49
C SER A 80 -12.35 -17.89 8.08
N ALA A 81 -13.24 -17.70 7.11
CA ALA A 81 -12.91 -17.30 5.73
C ALA A 81 -12.83 -15.80 5.56
N PHE A 82 -13.50 -15.03 6.39
CA PHE A 82 -13.10 -13.66 6.65
C PHE A 82 -11.71 -13.71 7.27
N GLU A 83 -11.50 -14.40 8.41
CA GLU A 83 -10.16 -14.61 9.02
C GLU A 83 -9.06 -15.06 8.01
N GLU A 84 -9.35 -15.96 7.05
CA GLU A 84 -8.43 -16.43 5.99
C GLU A 84 -8.37 -15.51 4.76
N ALA A 85 -9.45 -14.81 4.38
CA ALA A 85 -9.41 -13.76 3.35
C ALA A 85 -8.55 -12.57 3.80
N TRP A 86 -8.42 -12.35 5.12
CA TRP A 86 -7.47 -11.40 5.69
C TRP A 86 -6.01 -11.93 5.66
N GLU A 87 -5.81 -13.24 5.45
CA GLU A 87 -4.52 -13.86 5.11
C GLU A 87 -4.28 -13.91 3.57
N GLN A 88 -5.17 -13.32 2.76
CA GLN A 88 -4.96 -13.12 1.32
C GLN A 88 -4.46 -11.68 1.07
N PRO A 89 -3.47 -11.48 0.18
CA PRO A 89 -3.03 -10.13 -0.15
C PRO A 89 -4.18 -9.33 -0.77
N TYR A 90 -4.65 -8.26 -0.12
CA TYR A 90 -5.60 -7.35 -0.76
C TYR A 90 -4.88 -6.59 -1.86
N ILE A 91 -5.33 -6.70 -3.10
CA ILE A 91 -4.80 -5.86 -4.17
C ILE A 91 -5.51 -4.51 -4.06
N TYR A 92 -4.83 -3.54 -3.44
CA TYR A 92 -5.26 -2.15 -3.48
C TYR A 92 -4.74 -1.51 -4.77
N LYS A 93 -5.64 -0.92 -5.56
CA LYS A 93 -5.26 -0.11 -6.72
C LYS A 93 -5.11 1.35 -6.24
N PRO A 94 -3.86 1.83 -6.02
CA PRO A 94 -3.65 3.24 -5.73
C PRO A 94 -4.15 4.10 -6.88
N THR A 95 -4.38 5.38 -6.59
CA THR A 95 -4.74 6.36 -7.60
C THR A 95 -3.68 6.43 -8.71
N LEU A 96 -2.40 6.31 -8.35
CA LEU A 96 -1.27 6.35 -9.26
C LEU A 96 -0.38 5.12 -9.14
N GLY A 97 0.16 4.69 -10.26
CA GLY A 97 1.11 3.59 -10.34
C GLY A 97 0.45 2.21 -10.28
N ARG A 98 1.28 1.20 -10.03
CA ARG A 98 0.90 -0.20 -10.11
C ARG A 98 -0.07 -0.59 -8.99
N PRO A 99 -1.02 -1.51 -9.25
CA PRO A 99 -1.71 -2.23 -8.19
C PRO A 99 -0.70 -2.80 -7.18
N ARG A 100 -0.95 -2.60 -5.89
CA ARG A 100 -0.08 -3.07 -4.81
C ARG A 100 -0.78 -4.20 -4.08
N HIS A 101 -0.04 -5.28 -3.83
CA HIS A 101 -0.46 -6.30 -2.89
C HIS A 101 -0.25 -5.73 -1.47
N LEU A 102 -1.34 -5.53 -0.74
CA LEU A 102 -1.27 -5.34 0.70
C LEU A 102 -0.86 -6.68 1.32
N ARG A 103 0.07 -6.63 2.26
CA ARG A 103 0.58 -7.82 2.93
C ARG A 103 -0.59 -8.58 3.56
N PRO A 104 -0.77 -9.89 3.28
CA PRO A 104 -1.66 -10.71 4.08
C PRO A 104 -1.11 -10.78 5.50
N GLU A 105 -1.93 -10.40 6.46
CA GLU A 105 -1.54 -10.41 7.86
C GLU A 105 -1.99 -11.74 8.47
N GLU A 106 -1.07 -12.54 9.01
CA GLU A 106 -1.45 -13.67 9.85
C GLU A 106 -2.13 -13.14 11.13
N ARG A 107 -3.46 -13.03 11.10
CA ARG A 107 -4.29 -12.59 12.24
C ARG A 107 -4.57 -13.70 13.25
N LYS A 108 -3.69 -14.71 13.34
CA LYS A 108 -3.82 -15.81 14.32
C LYS A 108 -3.48 -15.41 15.76
N PHE A 109 -3.16 -14.15 16.00
CA PHE A 109 -2.98 -13.63 17.36
C PHE A 109 -4.35 -13.39 18.01
N ARG A 110 -4.78 -14.48 18.67
CA ARG A 110 -5.79 -14.61 19.74
C ARG A 110 -6.57 -13.33 20.08
N ARG A 111 -7.88 -13.40 19.82
CA ARG A 111 -9.07 -12.60 20.26
C ARG A 111 -9.07 -12.11 21.73
N GLN A 112 -8.00 -11.50 22.23
CA GLN A 112 -7.85 -11.28 23.67
C GLN A 112 -8.49 -9.99 24.17
N HIS A 113 -8.82 -9.02 23.30
CA HIS A 113 -9.28 -7.68 23.72
C HIS A 113 -10.65 -7.25 23.17
N TRP A 114 -11.12 -7.83 22.07
CA TRP A 114 -12.37 -7.41 21.41
C TRP A 114 -13.41 -8.53 21.45
N THR A 115 -14.67 -8.15 21.69
CA THR A 115 -15.82 -9.04 21.50
C THR A 115 -16.07 -9.31 20.02
N ASP A 116 -16.86 -10.34 19.72
CA ASP A 116 -17.21 -10.72 18.35
C ASP A 116 -17.88 -9.56 17.58
N ASP A 117 -18.76 -8.83 18.26
CA ASP A 117 -19.45 -7.66 17.69
C ASP A 117 -18.46 -6.51 17.42
N GLN A 118 -17.53 -6.24 18.34
CA GLN A 118 -16.48 -5.24 18.11
C GLN A 118 -15.56 -5.60 16.96
N MET A 119 -15.23 -6.88 16.80
CA MET A 119 -14.44 -7.35 15.66
C MET A 119 -15.20 -7.20 14.34
N LEU A 120 -16.51 -7.47 14.34
CA LEU A 120 -17.37 -7.20 13.18
C LEU A 120 -17.32 -5.71 12.81
N ASP A 121 -17.45 -4.83 13.79
CA ASP A 121 -17.39 -3.38 13.61
C ASP A 121 -16.02 -2.93 13.07
N ILE A 122 -14.92 -3.40 13.65
CA ILE A 122 -13.55 -3.11 13.20
C ILE A 122 -13.35 -3.56 11.75
N ASN A 123 -13.81 -4.77 11.41
CA ASN A 123 -13.66 -5.33 10.06
C ASN A 123 -14.49 -4.54 9.04
N CYS A 124 -15.74 -4.21 9.35
CA CYS A 124 -16.56 -3.42 8.43
C CYS A 124 -16.06 -1.98 8.30
N ALA A 125 -15.44 -1.41 9.33
CA ALA A 125 -14.75 -0.12 9.22
C ALA A 125 -13.54 -0.22 8.30
N GLN A 126 -12.74 -1.29 8.38
CA GLN A 126 -11.62 -1.55 7.46
C GLN A 126 -12.07 -1.56 6.00
N GLU A 127 -13.18 -2.22 5.67
CA GLU A 127 -13.69 -2.24 4.28
C GLU A 127 -13.98 -0.81 3.79
N THR A 128 -14.51 0.06 4.65
CA THR A 128 -14.75 1.46 4.29
C THR A 128 -13.47 2.27 4.07
N VAL A 129 -12.34 1.92 4.71
CA VAL A 129 -11.03 2.57 4.49
C VAL A 129 -10.57 2.37 3.04
N PHE A 130 -10.80 1.21 2.45
CA PHE A 130 -10.35 0.91 1.09
C PHE A 130 -11.41 1.22 0.02
N MET A 131 -12.68 1.04 0.33
CA MET A 131 -13.77 1.28 -0.62
C MET A 131 -14.18 2.75 -0.71
N LEU A 132 -14.12 3.48 0.39
CA LEU A 132 -14.57 4.87 0.51
C LEU A 132 -13.51 5.71 1.26
N PRO A 133 -12.24 5.73 0.80
CA PRO A 133 -11.10 6.16 1.60
C PRO A 133 -11.24 7.56 2.17
N TYR A 134 -11.67 8.52 1.36
CA TYR A 134 -11.77 9.92 1.77
C TYR A 134 -13.03 10.21 2.60
N ALA A 135 -14.14 9.51 2.34
CA ALA A 135 -15.35 9.65 3.15
C ALA A 135 -15.21 8.95 4.52
N ASN A 136 -14.55 7.80 4.58
CA ASN A 136 -14.13 7.18 5.85
C ASN A 136 -13.17 8.11 6.61
N ALA A 137 -12.17 8.68 5.92
CA ALA A 137 -11.22 9.59 6.55
C ALA A 137 -11.92 10.79 7.22
N ARG A 138 -12.99 11.35 6.64
CA ARG A 138 -13.80 12.40 7.29
C ARG A 138 -14.33 11.95 8.65
N ALA A 139 -14.89 10.74 8.75
CA ALA A 139 -15.37 10.18 10.00
C ALA A 139 -14.22 9.95 10.99
N PHE A 140 -13.09 9.42 10.52
CA PHE A 140 -11.91 9.22 11.36
C PHE A 140 -11.36 10.52 11.93
N VAL A 141 -11.23 11.56 11.10
CA VAL A 141 -10.81 12.90 11.51
C VAL A 141 -11.71 13.43 12.63
N ASP A 142 -13.04 13.29 12.52
CA ASP A 142 -13.96 13.72 13.58
C ASP A 142 -13.92 12.85 14.84
N ALA A 143 -13.44 11.61 14.72
CA ALA A 143 -13.29 10.72 15.86
C ALA A 143 -12.08 11.11 16.72
N VAL A 144 -10.97 11.48 16.09
CA VAL A 144 -9.68 11.65 16.78
C VAL A 144 -9.17 13.10 16.81
N LEU A 145 -9.71 13.98 15.96
CA LEU A 145 -9.42 15.42 15.88
C LEU A 145 -10.73 16.23 15.73
N PRO A 146 -11.60 16.20 16.76
CA PRO A 146 -12.97 16.72 16.67
C PRO A 146 -13.02 18.23 16.41
N THR A 147 -12.02 19.00 16.85
CA THR A 147 -11.99 20.46 16.65
C THR A 147 -10.99 20.88 15.59
N GLN A 148 -11.21 22.07 15.01
CA GLN A 148 -10.23 22.68 14.10
C GLN A 148 -8.87 22.91 14.79
N SER A 149 -8.89 23.25 16.09
CA SER A 149 -7.67 23.44 16.88
C SER A 149 -6.86 22.15 17.01
N ASP A 150 -7.52 21.00 17.19
CA ASP A 150 -6.83 19.69 17.26
C ASP A 150 -6.14 19.38 15.93
N ARG A 151 -6.83 19.64 14.82
CA ARG A 151 -6.31 19.43 13.45
C ARG A 151 -5.10 20.32 13.18
N ASP A 152 -5.23 21.61 13.49
CA ASP A 152 -4.17 22.59 13.27
C ASP A 152 -2.96 22.29 14.16
N SER A 153 -3.19 21.94 15.43
CA SER A 153 -2.13 21.61 16.38
C SER A 153 -1.36 20.35 15.97
N LEU A 154 -2.06 19.24 15.65
CA LEU A 154 -1.39 18.01 15.19
C LEU A 154 -0.55 18.29 13.94
N ARG A 155 -1.16 18.92 12.93
CA ARG A 155 -0.47 19.20 11.66
C ARG A 155 0.70 20.15 11.84
N TYR A 156 0.60 21.13 12.74
CA TYR A 156 1.71 22.01 13.08
C TYR A 156 2.86 21.24 13.72
N ASN A 157 2.59 20.46 14.77
CA ASN A 157 3.62 19.73 15.50
C ASN A 157 4.33 18.68 14.62
N VAL A 158 3.57 17.93 13.82
CA VAL A 158 4.12 16.93 12.88
C VAL A 158 4.91 17.62 11.76
N ARG A 159 4.48 18.79 11.29
CA ARG A 159 5.27 19.59 10.32
C ARG A 159 6.61 20.01 10.92
N GLN A 160 6.64 20.47 12.17
CA GLN A 160 7.88 20.84 12.85
C GLN A 160 8.81 19.65 13.04
N LEU A 161 8.26 18.48 13.38
CA LEU A 161 9.02 17.22 13.41
C LEU A 161 9.64 16.94 12.04
N ALA A 162 8.82 16.84 10.99
CA ALA A 162 9.29 16.55 9.63
C ALA A 162 10.32 17.58 9.11
N GLU A 163 10.14 18.87 9.40
CA GLU A 163 11.11 19.91 9.07
C GLU A 163 12.44 19.73 9.79
N SER A 164 12.41 19.33 11.07
CA SER A 164 13.62 19.02 11.84
C SER A 164 14.35 17.82 11.24
N ILE A 165 13.63 16.78 10.82
CA ILE A 165 14.18 15.61 10.12
C ILE A 165 14.84 16.05 8.80
N LEU A 166 14.18 16.89 7.99
CA LEU A 166 14.77 17.39 6.73
C LEU A 166 16.08 18.15 6.96
N VAL A 167 16.15 18.96 8.02
CA VAL A 167 17.38 19.66 8.41
C VAL A 167 18.46 18.67 8.86
N GLY A 168 18.09 17.64 9.63
CA GLY A 168 19.00 16.55 10.04
C GLY A 168 19.61 15.84 8.84
N PHE A 169 18.78 15.44 7.88
CA PHE A 169 19.21 14.77 6.65
C PHE A 169 20.07 15.69 5.77
N ARG A 170 19.66 16.95 5.59
CA ARG A 170 20.46 17.94 4.84
C ARG A 170 21.85 18.10 5.45
N SER A 171 21.96 18.10 6.78
CA SER A 171 23.24 18.15 7.49
C SER A 171 24.10 16.91 7.26
N MET A 172 23.49 15.73 7.11
CA MET A 172 24.21 14.51 6.71
C MET A 172 24.82 14.69 5.32
N ILE A 173 24.01 15.10 4.33
CA ILE A 173 24.46 15.32 2.95
C ILE A 173 25.60 16.32 2.87
N ASP A 174 25.51 17.42 3.60
CA ASP A 174 26.55 18.46 3.60
C ASP A 174 27.92 17.91 4.03
N GLN A 175 27.94 16.95 4.95
CA GLN A 175 29.16 16.32 5.48
C GLN A 175 29.71 15.18 4.60
N LEU A 176 28.96 14.71 3.60
CA LEU A 176 29.37 13.58 2.77
C LEU A 176 30.62 13.91 1.96
N SER A 177 31.70 13.14 2.14
CA SER A 177 32.95 13.35 1.42
C SER A 177 32.95 12.78 0.00
N TRP A 178 32.04 11.86 -0.29
CA TRP A 178 31.97 11.14 -1.56
C TRP A 178 31.00 11.76 -2.58
N MET A 179 30.25 12.80 -2.21
CA MET A 179 29.42 13.58 -3.14
C MET A 179 30.13 14.86 -3.56
N SER A 180 30.11 15.16 -4.86
CA SER A 180 30.57 16.44 -5.38
C SER A 180 29.66 17.60 -4.95
N ARG A 181 30.13 18.83 -5.13
CA ARG A 181 29.33 20.04 -4.85
C ARG A 181 28.06 20.10 -5.70
N SER A 182 28.13 19.75 -6.99
CA SER A 182 26.97 19.75 -7.88
C SER A 182 25.95 18.70 -7.47
N THR A 183 26.39 17.49 -7.13
CA THR A 183 25.49 16.43 -6.66
C THR A 183 24.81 16.82 -5.35
N LYS A 184 25.53 17.45 -4.40
CA LYS A 184 24.91 17.99 -3.17
C LYS A 184 23.87 19.07 -3.45
N GLN A 185 24.10 19.95 -4.44
CA GLN A 185 23.11 20.94 -4.86
C GLN A 185 21.85 20.28 -5.43
N GLY A 186 21.99 19.22 -6.23
CA GLY A 186 20.86 18.42 -6.70
C GLY A 186 20.04 17.84 -5.54
N ALA A 187 20.72 17.25 -4.56
CA ALA A 187 20.05 16.73 -3.37
C ALA A 187 19.33 17.82 -2.56
N PHE A 188 19.95 18.99 -2.39
CA PHE A 188 19.32 20.12 -1.70
C PHE A 188 18.10 20.63 -2.45
N ALA A 189 18.17 20.76 -3.78
CA ALA A 189 17.03 21.14 -4.60
C ALA A 189 15.89 20.11 -4.47
N LYS A 190 16.21 18.82 -4.35
CA LYS A 190 15.22 17.77 -4.10
C LYS A 190 14.53 17.92 -2.74
N ILE A 191 15.30 18.10 -1.67
CA ILE A 191 14.78 18.35 -0.31
C ILE A 191 13.93 19.63 -0.27
N GLU A 192 14.40 20.71 -0.90
CA GLU A 192 13.71 22.02 -0.90
C GLU A 192 12.37 21.98 -1.64
N ASN A 193 12.27 21.14 -2.68
CA ASN A 193 11.02 20.96 -3.41
C ASN A 193 10.10 19.89 -2.82
N LEU A 194 10.51 19.14 -1.81
CA LEU A 194 9.73 18.04 -1.23
C LEU A 194 8.36 18.50 -0.71
N VAL A 195 7.30 17.85 -1.17
CA VAL A 195 5.93 18.08 -0.66
C VAL A 195 5.69 17.22 0.58
N LYS A 196 5.08 17.82 1.60
CA LYS A 196 4.82 17.21 2.91
C LYS A 196 3.31 17.09 3.12
N ASN A 197 2.80 15.88 2.91
CA ASN A 197 1.38 15.54 3.06
C ASN A 197 1.14 15.03 4.49
N ILE A 198 0.37 15.77 5.30
CA ILE A 198 0.24 15.51 6.74
C ILE A 198 -1.22 15.28 7.13
N ALA A 199 -1.46 14.16 7.80
CA ALA A 199 -2.71 13.65 8.33
C ALA A 199 -3.77 13.30 7.27
N PHE A 200 -4.29 14.27 6.53
CA PHE A 200 -5.34 14.08 5.52
C PHE A 200 -5.35 15.26 4.54
N PRO A 201 -5.87 15.11 3.30
CA PRO A 201 -6.09 16.25 2.41
C PRO A 201 -7.11 17.27 2.97
N ASP A 202 -6.85 18.57 2.85
CA ASP A 202 -7.72 19.63 3.42
C ASP A 202 -9.18 19.53 3.00
N TRP A 203 -9.44 19.09 1.77
CA TRP A 203 -10.79 18.96 1.23
C TRP A 203 -11.60 17.82 1.88
N VAL A 204 -10.96 16.88 2.59
CA VAL A 204 -11.65 15.81 3.33
C VAL A 204 -12.49 16.39 4.47
N ALA A 205 -12.06 17.49 5.08
CA ALA A 205 -12.78 18.17 6.16
C ALA A 205 -13.81 19.22 5.67
N ASP A 206 -13.96 19.38 4.35
CA ASP A 206 -14.90 20.30 3.70
C ASP A 206 -16.04 19.48 3.10
N ASP A 207 -17.22 19.51 3.72
CA ASP A 207 -18.35 18.66 3.33
C ASP A 207 -18.82 18.89 1.89
N GLN A 208 -18.69 20.12 1.36
CA GLN A 208 -19.06 20.42 -0.01
C GLN A 208 -18.09 19.76 -0.99
N LYS A 209 -16.78 19.87 -0.74
CA LYS A 209 -15.76 19.25 -1.59
C LYS A 209 -15.78 17.73 -1.47
N LEU A 210 -15.93 17.20 -0.27
CA LEU A 210 -16.07 15.77 -0.02
C LEU A 210 -17.29 15.19 -0.74
N THR A 211 -18.44 15.88 -0.67
CA THR A 211 -19.65 15.49 -1.40
C THR A 211 -19.45 15.57 -2.91
N SER A 212 -18.77 16.61 -3.40
CA SER A 212 -18.45 16.75 -4.83
C SER A 212 -17.55 15.63 -5.34
N TYR A 213 -16.57 15.19 -4.55
CA TYR A 213 -15.71 14.05 -4.89
C TYR A 213 -16.53 12.77 -5.07
N HIS A 214 -17.46 12.50 -4.15
CA HIS A 214 -18.26 11.27 -4.14
C HIS A 214 -19.57 11.38 -4.95
N LYS A 215 -19.78 12.44 -5.74
CA LYS A 215 -21.09 12.71 -6.37
C LYS A 215 -21.52 11.64 -7.38
N THR A 216 -20.57 11.03 -8.07
CA THR A 216 -20.81 10.01 -9.11
C THR A 216 -20.99 8.60 -8.54
N LEU A 217 -20.65 8.37 -7.26
CA LEU A 217 -20.90 7.10 -6.60
C LEU A 217 -22.37 6.98 -6.20
N MET A 218 -23.16 6.20 -6.94
CA MET A 218 -24.61 6.08 -6.74
C MET A 218 -24.99 4.89 -5.85
N ILE A 219 -24.90 5.08 -4.53
CA ILE A 219 -25.40 4.12 -3.54
C ILE A 219 -26.83 4.50 -3.13
N THR A 220 -27.75 3.53 -3.15
CA THR A 220 -29.17 3.69 -2.79
C THR A 220 -29.54 2.79 -1.63
N GLN A 221 -30.60 3.10 -0.87
CA GLN A 221 -31.04 2.30 0.28
C GLN A 221 -31.38 0.84 -0.04
N ASN A 222 -31.66 0.52 -1.30
CA ASN A 222 -32.00 -0.83 -1.75
C ASN A 222 -30.76 -1.65 -2.17
N ASP A 223 -29.59 -1.03 -2.26
CA ASP A 223 -28.36 -1.75 -2.57
C ASP A 223 -27.99 -2.66 -1.39
N ASP A 224 -27.62 -3.91 -1.68
CA ASP A 224 -26.98 -4.80 -0.72
C ASP A 224 -25.47 -4.52 -0.64
N TYR A 225 -24.79 -5.17 0.31
CA TYR A 225 -23.36 -4.97 0.57
C TYR A 225 -22.52 -5.18 -0.69
N VAL A 226 -22.86 -6.20 -1.46
CA VAL A 226 -22.11 -6.59 -2.64
C VAL A 226 -22.30 -5.59 -3.77
N THR A 227 -23.53 -5.12 -3.96
CA THR A 227 -23.85 -4.09 -4.95
C THR A 227 -23.09 -2.81 -4.62
N MET A 228 -23.03 -2.42 -3.33
CA MET A 228 -22.21 -1.30 -2.89
C MET A 228 -20.71 -1.53 -3.14
N PHE A 229 -20.17 -2.71 -2.79
CA PHE A 229 -18.77 -3.08 -3.06
C PHE A 229 -18.41 -2.94 -4.55
N LYS A 230 -19.27 -3.48 -5.44
CA LYS A 230 -19.08 -3.38 -6.90
C LYS A 230 -19.08 -1.93 -7.39
N LYS A 231 -20.04 -1.13 -6.91
CA LYS A 231 -20.16 0.30 -7.26
C LYS A 231 -18.97 1.11 -6.77
N SER A 232 -18.51 0.86 -5.54
CA SER A 232 -17.33 1.51 -4.96
C SER A 232 -16.05 1.17 -5.72
N ASN A 233 -15.83 -0.10 -6.09
CA ASN A 233 -14.68 -0.50 -6.91
C ASN A 233 -14.68 0.17 -8.28
N ALA A 234 -15.84 0.18 -8.96
CA ALA A 234 -15.97 0.85 -10.26
C ALA A 234 -15.70 2.36 -10.14
N PHE A 235 -16.20 2.99 -9.08
CA PHE A 235 -15.92 4.40 -8.77
C PHE A 235 -14.42 4.65 -8.54
N ASN A 236 -13.74 3.84 -7.73
CA ASN A 236 -12.31 4.01 -7.45
C ASN A 236 -11.45 3.88 -8.71
N LEU A 237 -11.76 2.91 -9.57
CA LEU A 237 -11.09 2.77 -10.87
C LEU A 237 -11.38 3.97 -11.79
N GLN A 238 -12.61 4.46 -11.79
CA GLN A 238 -12.97 5.67 -12.53
C GLN A 238 -12.17 6.89 -12.04
N MET A 239 -11.98 7.04 -10.72
CA MET A 239 -11.19 8.12 -10.13
C MET A 239 -9.72 8.07 -10.55
N GLN A 240 -9.13 6.88 -10.68
CA GLN A 240 -7.77 6.71 -11.22
C GLN A 240 -7.67 7.21 -12.68
N PHE A 241 -8.62 6.85 -13.54
CA PHE A 241 -8.59 7.25 -14.95
C PHE A 241 -8.88 8.73 -15.18
N LEU A 242 -9.59 9.40 -14.26
CA LEU A 242 -9.83 10.85 -14.31
C LEU A 242 -8.53 11.68 -14.31
N TYR A 243 -7.41 11.16 -13.81
CA TYR A 243 -6.11 11.85 -13.85
C TYR A 243 -5.62 12.08 -15.27
N LEU A 244 -5.99 11.24 -16.24
CA LEU A 244 -5.63 11.43 -17.66
C LEU A 244 -6.27 12.67 -18.29
N LEU A 245 -7.28 13.28 -17.64
CA LEU A 245 -7.84 14.57 -18.06
C LEU A 245 -7.06 15.77 -17.53
N ARG A 246 -6.15 15.56 -16.58
CA ARG A 246 -5.34 16.64 -16.01
C ARG A 246 -4.17 16.93 -16.94
N SER A 247 -4.19 18.11 -17.55
CA SER A 247 -3.13 18.62 -18.42
C SER A 247 -2.17 19.59 -17.71
N THR A 248 -2.42 19.90 -16.43
CA THR A 248 -1.68 20.91 -15.67
C THR A 248 -0.91 20.28 -14.50
N GLY A 249 0.22 19.64 -14.80
CA GLY A 249 1.14 19.11 -13.79
C GLY A 249 0.61 17.96 -12.92
N SER A 250 1.54 17.23 -12.30
CA SER A 250 1.22 16.22 -11.30
C SER A 250 0.70 16.84 -9.99
N ASP A 251 -0.32 16.22 -9.41
CA ASP A 251 -0.90 16.57 -8.12
C ASP A 251 -0.09 15.95 -6.97
N ARG A 252 0.90 16.72 -6.51
CA ARG A 252 1.86 16.31 -5.48
C ARG A 252 1.28 16.36 -4.06
N ILE A 253 0.12 16.99 -3.88
CA ILE A 253 -0.55 17.12 -2.57
C ILE A 253 -1.60 16.03 -2.33
N ASP A 254 -1.87 15.21 -3.35
CA ASP A 254 -2.67 14.00 -3.19
C ASP A 254 -1.87 12.95 -2.40
N PHE A 255 -2.58 12.25 -1.53
CA PHE A 255 -2.00 11.17 -0.73
C PHE A 255 -1.85 9.89 -1.58
N ASN A 256 -2.65 9.71 -2.63
CA ASN A 256 -2.73 8.48 -3.44
C ASN A 256 -3.02 7.21 -2.62
N GLY A 257 -3.57 7.39 -1.43
CA GLY A 257 -3.80 6.36 -0.43
C GLY A 257 -4.79 6.83 0.64
N PRO A 258 -5.46 5.90 1.34
CA PRO A 258 -6.41 6.27 2.39
C PRO A 258 -5.71 6.95 3.58
N PRO A 259 -6.21 8.11 4.07
CA PRO A 259 -5.70 8.72 5.31
C PRO A 259 -5.90 7.86 6.58
N GLY A 260 -6.80 6.87 6.51
CA GLY A 260 -7.06 5.88 7.56
C GLY A 260 -6.07 4.71 7.60
N THR A 261 -5.07 4.68 6.71
CA THR A 261 -4.04 3.63 6.68
C THR A 261 -2.95 3.89 7.73
N THR A 262 -2.65 2.90 8.56
CA THR A 262 -1.53 2.95 9.51
C THR A 262 -0.23 2.60 8.82
N ASN A 263 0.26 3.53 8.00
CA ASN A 263 1.52 3.41 7.27
C ASN A 263 2.03 4.82 6.93
N ALA A 264 3.22 4.93 6.34
CA ALA A 264 3.70 6.13 5.67
C ALA A 264 4.24 5.75 4.28
N TRP A 265 4.45 6.74 3.40
CA TRP A 265 5.06 6.47 2.11
C TRP A 265 5.70 7.72 1.48
N TYR A 266 6.76 7.48 0.72
CA TYR A 266 7.32 8.39 -0.27
C TYR A 266 6.89 8.00 -1.69
N GLN A 267 6.66 9.01 -2.54
CA GLN A 267 6.38 8.82 -3.96
C GLN A 267 7.43 9.56 -4.79
N PRO A 268 8.37 8.85 -5.46
CA PRO A 268 9.44 9.47 -6.22
C PRO A 268 8.93 10.36 -7.35
N GLU A 269 7.90 9.91 -8.06
CA GLU A 269 7.29 10.57 -9.21
C GLU A 269 6.52 11.86 -8.84
N LEU A 270 6.22 12.04 -7.55
CA LEU A 270 5.63 13.26 -7.02
C LEU A 270 6.60 14.04 -6.14
N ASN A 271 7.80 13.51 -5.84
CA ASN A 271 8.68 14.00 -4.80
C ASN A 271 7.88 14.49 -3.57
N SER A 272 7.11 13.58 -2.98
CA SER A 272 6.21 13.84 -1.84
C SER A 272 6.34 12.76 -0.78
N ILE A 273 6.42 13.18 0.49
CA ILE A 273 6.28 12.30 1.66
C ILE A 273 4.88 12.46 2.26
N THR A 274 4.27 11.33 2.63
CA THR A 274 2.91 11.29 3.17
C THR A 274 2.87 10.60 4.53
N PHE A 275 2.33 11.30 5.53
CA PHE A 275 2.05 10.79 6.87
C PHE A 275 0.55 10.83 7.14
N PRO A 276 -0.20 9.76 6.83
CA PRO A 276 -1.62 9.60 7.13
C PRO A 276 -1.97 9.83 8.60
N LEU A 277 -3.20 10.22 8.89
CA LEU A 277 -3.65 10.46 10.26
C LEU A 277 -3.51 9.22 11.14
N ALA A 278 -3.71 8.03 10.57
CA ALA A 278 -3.67 6.78 11.31
C ALA A 278 -2.29 6.45 11.90
N ILE A 279 -1.18 6.83 11.23
CA ILE A 279 0.17 6.62 11.79
C ILE A 279 0.58 7.72 12.78
N LEU A 280 -0.05 8.89 12.75
CA LEU A 280 0.25 10.04 13.60
C LEU A 280 -0.36 9.94 15.00
N ARG A 281 -0.31 8.74 15.58
CA ARG A 281 -0.88 8.38 16.88
C ARG A 281 0.03 7.40 17.61
N GLN A 282 -0.24 7.17 18.89
CA GLN A 282 0.47 6.15 19.66
C GLN A 282 0.33 4.76 19.02
N PRO A 283 1.39 3.94 19.01
CA PRO A 283 2.65 4.13 19.74
C PRO A 283 3.73 4.92 18.98
N PHE A 284 3.43 5.52 17.83
CA PHE A 284 4.43 6.22 17.01
C PHE A 284 4.61 7.68 17.42
N TYR A 285 3.51 8.35 17.77
CA TYR A 285 3.49 9.79 18.00
C TYR A 285 2.47 10.22 19.07
N ASP A 286 2.91 11.08 19.99
CA ASP A 286 2.05 11.87 20.87
C ASP A 286 2.72 13.24 21.10
N PRO A 287 2.06 14.37 20.81
CA PRO A 287 2.67 15.69 20.97
C PRO A 287 3.13 16.01 22.41
N ASN A 288 2.64 15.27 23.41
CA ASN A 288 3.01 15.43 24.82
C ASN A 288 4.01 14.38 25.33
N TRP A 289 4.47 13.45 24.49
CA TRP A 289 5.56 12.52 24.87
C TRP A 289 6.92 13.21 24.93
N PRO A 290 7.92 12.60 25.62
CA PRO A 290 9.30 13.01 25.50
C PRO A 290 9.70 13.18 24.03
N ALA A 291 10.40 14.28 23.72
CA ALA A 291 10.86 14.55 22.36
C ALA A 291 11.75 13.41 21.87
N ALA A 292 12.63 12.87 22.72
CA ALA A 292 13.43 11.69 22.41
C ALA A 292 12.61 10.52 21.85
N MET A 293 11.43 10.24 22.41
CA MET A 293 10.55 9.17 21.94
C MET A 293 9.90 9.52 20.61
N ASN A 294 9.35 10.74 20.47
CA ASN A 294 8.74 11.18 19.21
C ASN A 294 9.75 11.19 18.05
N PHE A 295 11.00 11.59 18.31
CA PHE A 295 12.06 11.52 17.31
C PHE A 295 12.54 10.09 17.07
N GLY A 296 12.57 9.23 18.10
CA GLY A 296 12.99 7.83 18.01
C GLY A 296 11.99 6.93 17.31
N ALA A 297 10.69 7.23 17.35
CA ALA A 297 9.64 6.51 16.63
C ALA A 297 9.23 7.25 15.34
N MET A 298 8.21 8.13 15.40
CA MET A 298 7.72 8.88 14.23
C MET A 298 8.81 9.71 13.52
N GLY A 299 9.82 10.22 14.23
CA GLY A 299 10.94 10.91 13.60
C GLY A 299 11.81 9.98 12.76
N VAL A 300 12.04 8.74 13.19
CA VAL A 300 12.74 7.72 12.39
C VAL A 300 11.90 7.31 11.20
N ILE A 301 10.58 7.10 11.36
CA ILE A 301 9.65 6.84 10.24
C ILE A 301 9.70 8.00 9.23
N ALA A 302 9.65 9.25 9.70
CA ALA A 302 9.75 10.41 8.81
C ALA A 302 11.13 10.51 8.11
N GLY A 303 12.20 10.10 8.79
CA GLY A 303 13.54 10.00 8.21
C GLY A 303 13.65 8.86 7.19
N HIS A 304 12.96 7.75 7.43
CA HIS A 304 12.89 6.59 6.55
C HIS A 304 12.22 6.99 5.23
N GLU A 305 11.02 7.58 5.29
CA GLU A 305 10.32 8.09 4.09
C GLU A 305 11.11 9.17 3.35
N LEU A 306 11.81 10.04 4.08
CA LEU A 306 12.70 11.01 3.43
C LEU A 306 13.84 10.32 2.69
N THR A 307 14.44 9.30 3.30
CA THR A 307 15.55 8.55 2.72
C THR A 307 15.13 7.76 1.48
N HIS A 308 13.86 7.37 1.34
CA HIS A 308 13.34 6.83 0.06
C HIS A 308 13.44 7.82 -1.12
N GLY A 309 13.53 9.13 -0.86
CA GLY A 309 13.92 10.11 -1.89
C GLY A 309 15.36 9.96 -2.37
N PHE A 310 16.15 9.15 -1.69
CA PHE A 310 17.59 8.97 -1.83
C PHE A 310 17.99 7.48 -1.67
N ASP A 311 17.09 6.53 -1.89
CA ASP A 311 17.47 5.13 -2.06
C ASP A 311 17.76 4.84 -3.54
N ASP A 312 17.91 3.56 -3.90
CA ASP A 312 18.23 3.15 -5.27
C ASP A 312 17.18 3.57 -6.29
N GLU A 313 15.90 3.58 -5.92
CA GLU A 313 14.82 4.08 -6.77
C GLU A 313 14.76 5.60 -6.76
N GLY A 314 14.78 6.20 -5.57
CA GLY A 314 14.61 7.62 -5.33
C GLY A 314 15.64 8.49 -6.02
N VAL A 315 16.92 8.12 -6.01
CA VAL A 315 18.00 8.95 -6.60
C VAL A 315 17.86 9.16 -8.11
N GLN A 316 17.05 8.35 -8.79
CA GLN A 316 16.78 8.48 -10.22
C GLN A 316 15.84 9.65 -10.55
N TRP A 317 15.13 10.18 -9.55
CA TRP A 317 14.15 11.26 -9.68
C TRP A 317 14.68 12.56 -9.11
N ASP A 318 14.44 13.68 -9.80
CA ASP A 318 14.80 15.01 -9.33
C ASP A 318 13.74 15.62 -8.38
N GLY A 319 13.98 16.85 -7.93
CA GLY A 319 13.10 17.56 -7.00
C GLY A 319 11.71 17.89 -7.53
N THR A 320 11.48 17.77 -8.84
CA THR A 320 10.19 18.02 -9.48
C THR A 320 9.38 16.74 -9.70
N GLY A 321 9.95 15.58 -9.35
CA GLY A 321 9.38 14.27 -9.67
C GLY A 321 9.66 13.85 -11.11
N ALA A 322 10.63 14.48 -11.79
CA ALA A 322 11.05 14.05 -13.12
C ALA A 322 12.14 12.98 -13.02
N LEU A 323 12.04 11.94 -13.85
CA LEU A 323 13.02 10.89 -14.02
C LEU A 323 14.24 11.46 -14.75
N ASN A 324 15.09 12.13 -13.97
CA ASN A 324 16.25 12.86 -14.41
C ASN A 324 17.29 12.82 -13.29
N GLY A 325 18.19 11.83 -13.37
CA GLY A 325 19.24 11.63 -12.37
C GLY A 325 20.07 12.90 -12.16
N TRP A 326 20.29 13.27 -10.90
CA TRP A 326 20.95 14.52 -10.49
C TRP A 326 22.36 14.29 -9.91
N MET A 327 22.80 13.04 -9.83
CA MET A 327 24.15 12.67 -9.41
C MET A 327 25.11 12.65 -10.59
N ASP A 328 26.32 13.20 -10.40
CA ASP A 328 27.41 12.94 -11.34
C ASP A 328 27.93 11.50 -11.25
N THR A 329 28.77 11.10 -12.22
CA THR A 329 29.27 9.73 -12.34
C THR A 329 30.03 9.26 -11.11
N MET A 330 30.86 10.11 -10.50
CA MET A 330 31.66 9.72 -9.33
C MET A 330 30.78 9.57 -8.09
N SER A 331 29.83 10.48 -7.88
CA SER A 331 28.90 10.41 -6.76
C SER A 331 27.97 9.20 -6.90
N SER A 332 27.54 8.88 -8.12
CA SER A 332 26.73 7.69 -8.42
C SER A 332 27.51 6.39 -8.15
N TYR A 333 28.80 6.35 -8.52
CA TYR A 333 29.66 5.21 -8.22
C TYR A 333 29.79 4.99 -6.70
N SER A 334 30.07 6.04 -5.94
CA SER A 334 30.18 5.93 -4.48
C SER A 334 28.85 5.65 -3.78
N PHE A 335 27.72 6.12 -4.32
CA PHE A 335 26.39 5.71 -3.86
C PHE A 335 26.21 4.19 -4.02
N ASN A 336 26.58 3.64 -5.18
CA ASN A 336 26.50 2.20 -5.42
C ASN A 336 27.43 1.41 -4.48
N GLU A 337 28.64 1.90 -4.18
CA GLU A 337 29.52 1.25 -3.18
C GLU A 337 28.87 1.20 -1.79
N MET A 338 28.20 2.27 -1.37
CA MET A 338 27.45 2.32 -0.12
C MET A 338 26.27 1.32 -0.14
N ALA A 339 25.49 1.31 -1.23
CA ALA A 339 24.38 0.39 -1.40
C ALA A 339 24.84 -1.09 -1.43
N ASP A 340 25.95 -1.39 -2.09
CA ASP A 340 26.55 -2.73 -2.15
C ASP A 340 27.03 -3.20 -0.76
N CYS A 341 27.53 -2.29 0.09
CA CYS A 341 27.82 -2.61 1.48
C CYS A 341 26.55 -3.10 2.20
N VAL A 342 25.45 -2.36 2.09
CA VAL A 342 24.17 -2.71 2.71
C VAL A 342 23.68 -4.07 2.21
N VAL A 343 23.76 -4.32 0.90
CA VAL A 343 23.40 -5.63 0.32
C VAL A 343 24.22 -6.75 0.96
N GLN A 344 25.54 -6.59 1.02
CA GLN A 344 26.43 -7.62 1.55
C GLN A 344 26.20 -7.87 3.04
N GLU A 345 26.02 -6.80 3.81
CA GLU A 345 25.77 -6.87 5.25
C GLU A 345 24.46 -7.61 5.54
N TYR A 346 23.36 -7.17 4.94
CA TYR A 346 22.04 -7.78 5.19
C TYR A 346 21.94 -9.19 4.61
N SER A 347 22.64 -9.50 3.52
CA SER A 347 22.72 -10.88 3.00
C SER A 347 23.40 -11.87 3.96
N GLY A 348 24.16 -11.36 4.95
CA GLY A 348 24.76 -12.16 6.02
C GLY A 348 23.80 -12.52 7.15
N PHE A 349 22.60 -11.96 7.18
CA PHE A 349 21.61 -12.19 8.24
C PHE A 349 20.71 -13.38 7.91
N CYS A 350 20.74 -14.39 8.77
CA CYS A 350 19.97 -15.63 8.58
C CYS A 350 18.97 -15.84 9.74
N PRO A 351 17.73 -15.33 9.61
CA PRO A 351 16.68 -15.56 10.60
C PRO A 351 16.35 -17.05 10.80
N LEU A 352 16.57 -17.86 9.76
CA LEU A 352 16.30 -19.30 9.76
C LEU A 352 17.62 -20.08 9.74
N PRO A 353 17.64 -21.31 10.27
CA PRO A 353 18.84 -22.14 10.24
C PRO A 353 19.17 -22.53 8.80
N ALA A 354 20.47 -22.68 8.49
CA ALA A 354 20.94 -22.95 7.12
C ALA A 354 20.38 -24.23 6.48
N ASN A 355 19.88 -25.18 7.29
CA ASN A 355 19.24 -26.40 6.81
C ASN A 355 17.72 -26.25 6.57
N TYR A 356 17.12 -25.08 6.82
CA TYR A 356 15.70 -24.83 6.59
C TYR A 356 15.38 -24.71 5.09
N SER A 357 16.15 -23.88 4.38
CA SER A 357 15.99 -23.61 2.96
C SER A 357 17.24 -22.89 2.42
N ALA A 358 17.42 -22.91 1.09
CA ALA A 358 18.45 -22.11 0.43
C ALA A 358 18.26 -20.59 0.59
N ALA A 359 17.04 -20.15 0.93
CA ALA A 359 16.70 -18.75 1.23
C ALA A 359 16.44 -18.53 2.73
N ALA A 360 17.24 -19.17 3.59
CA ALA A 360 17.18 -18.99 5.05
C ALA A 360 17.75 -17.64 5.53
N CYS A 361 18.36 -16.87 4.62
CA CYS A 361 18.95 -15.56 4.88
C CYS A 361 18.23 -14.47 4.09
N ILE A 362 18.32 -13.23 4.59
CA ILE A 362 17.75 -12.06 3.94
C ILE A 362 18.37 -11.89 2.56
N ASP A 363 17.56 -11.61 1.55
CA ASP A 363 18.06 -11.13 0.26
C ASP A 363 18.36 -9.63 0.40
N GLY A 364 19.64 -9.30 0.58
CA GLY A 364 20.08 -7.91 0.75
C GLY A 364 19.84 -7.05 -0.48
N ALA A 365 19.73 -7.63 -1.68
CA ALA A 365 19.41 -6.90 -2.91
C ALA A 365 17.91 -6.61 -2.99
N GLN A 366 17.06 -7.58 -2.63
CA GLN A 366 15.61 -7.35 -2.53
C GLN A 366 15.30 -6.24 -1.51
N THR A 367 15.93 -6.31 -0.33
CA THR A 367 15.65 -5.42 0.80
C THR A 367 16.45 -4.12 0.81
N GLN A 368 17.26 -3.87 -0.21
CA GLN A 368 18.24 -2.77 -0.25
C GLN A 368 17.62 -1.40 0.05
N GLY A 369 16.56 -0.99 -0.68
CA GLY A 369 15.95 0.33 -0.53
C GLY A 369 15.44 0.59 0.89
N GLU A 370 14.71 -0.38 1.46
CA GLU A 370 14.22 -0.33 2.84
C GLU A 370 15.34 -0.29 3.88
N ASN A 371 16.41 -1.06 3.67
CA ASN A 371 17.55 -1.07 4.58
C ASN A 371 18.35 0.25 4.50
N ILE A 372 18.49 0.84 3.31
CA ILE A 372 19.07 2.18 3.14
C ILE A 372 18.19 3.21 3.86
N ALA A 373 16.87 3.09 3.73
CA ALA A 373 15.91 3.99 4.35
C ALA A 373 15.91 3.92 5.89
N ASP A 374 15.97 2.72 6.47
CA ASP A 374 16.09 2.54 7.93
C ASP A 374 17.36 3.18 8.50
N ASN A 375 18.50 2.91 7.86
CA ASN A 375 19.78 3.46 8.28
C ASN A 375 19.80 4.99 8.11
N GLY A 376 19.45 5.52 6.93
CA GLY A 376 19.43 6.97 6.71
C GLY A 376 18.43 7.68 7.63
N GLY A 377 17.29 7.05 7.88
CA GLY A 377 16.21 7.58 8.71
C GLY A 377 16.61 7.76 10.17
N ILE A 378 17.23 6.74 10.79
CA ILE A 378 17.66 6.85 12.19
C ILE A 378 18.74 7.91 12.38
N HIS A 379 19.69 8.03 11.45
CA HIS A 379 20.75 9.02 11.49
C HIS A 379 20.19 10.45 11.40
N SER A 380 19.22 10.65 10.51
CA SER A 380 18.53 11.92 10.33
C SER A 380 17.74 12.32 11.58
N ALA A 381 16.96 11.38 12.13
CA ALA A 381 16.14 11.59 13.30
C ALA A 381 16.95 11.90 14.55
N PHE A 382 18.06 11.20 14.77
CA PHE A 382 18.92 11.46 15.92
C PHE A 382 19.60 12.83 15.83
N ARG A 383 20.07 13.25 14.64
CA ARG A 383 20.62 14.60 14.44
C ARG A 383 19.57 15.68 14.70
N ALA A 384 18.35 15.47 14.22
CA ALA A 384 17.23 16.36 14.45
C ALA A 384 16.88 16.46 15.94
N TYR A 385 16.85 15.32 16.65
CA TYR A 385 16.66 15.26 18.10
C TYR A 385 17.74 16.03 18.86
N LYS A 386 19.02 15.79 18.56
CA LYS A 386 20.13 16.51 19.21
C LYS A 386 20.05 18.02 18.98
N ALA A 387 19.68 18.44 17.76
CA ALA A 387 19.47 19.86 17.47
C ALA A 387 18.28 20.44 18.26
N PHE A 388 17.17 19.70 18.34
CA PHE A 388 16.01 20.07 19.14
C PHE A 388 16.35 20.22 20.63
N ALA A 389 17.02 19.22 21.23
CA ALA A 389 17.41 19.24 22.64
C ALA A 389 18.38 20.38 22.96
N ASN A 390 19.31 20.70 22.04
CA ASN A 390 20.24 21.82 22.21
C ASN A 390 19.53 23.19 22.21
N LEU A 391 18.39 23.32 21.51
CA LEU A 391 17.63 24.57 21.42
C LEU A 391 16.58 24.70 22.53
N ASN A 392 15.96 23.59 22.95
CA ASN A 392 14.80 23.60 23.84
C ASN A 392 15.13 23.10 25.26
N GLY A 393 16.32 22.56 25.48
CA GLY A 393 16.70 21.88 26.72
C GLY A 393 16.36 20.39 26.71
N PRO A 394 16.77 19.66 27.76
CA PRO A 394 16.50 18.23 27.87
C PRO A 394 15.03 17.93 28.14
N ASP A 395 14.59 16.74 27.72
CA ASP A 395 13.30 16.19 28.13
C ASP A 395 13.25 16.04 29.67
N PRO A 396 12.10 16.31 30.31
CA PRO A 396 11.84 15.88 31.67
C PRO A 396 12.06 14.36 31.85
N LEU A 397 12.44 13.95 33.06
CA LEU A 397 12.57 12.52 33.37
C LEU A 397 11.19 11.85 33.45
N LEU A 398 11.12 10.59 33.02
CA LEU A 398 9.91 9.75 33.13
C LEU A 398 9.51 9.58 34.61
N PRO A 399 8.19 9.51 34.93
CA PRO A 399 7.68 9.40 36.29
C PRO A 399 7.75 7.95 36.82
N ASP A 400 8.94 7.33 36.78
CA ASP A 400 9.18 5.96 37.23
C ASP A 400 10.62 5.78 37.73
N ASP A 401 10.84 4.96 38.76
CA ASP A 401 12.14 4.86 39.44
C ASP A 401 13.24 4.25 38.55
N GLU A 402 12.91 3.24 37.74
CA GLU A 402 13.88 2.55 36.88
C GLU A 402 14.06 3.31 35.56
N LEU A 403 12.96 3.69 34.91
CA LEU A 403 12.98 4.39 33.62
C LEU A 403 13.49 5.83 33.72
N SER A 404 13.39 6.49 34.88
CA SER A 404 13.98 7.82 35.10
C SER A 404 15.52 7.81 35.08
N GLN A 405 16.16 6.65 35.19
CA GLN A 405 17.62 6.51 35.09
C GLN A 405 18.12 6.47 33.65
N LEU A 406 17.23 6.27 32.68
CA LEU A 406 17.59 6.24 31.27
C LEU A 406 17.82 7.66 30.76
N THR A 407 18.92 7.84 30.02
CA THR A 407 19.16 9.07 29.28
C THR A 407 18.18 9.21 28.13
N ALA A 408 17.97 10.44 27.69
CA ALA A 408 17.06 10.69 26.58
C ALA A 408 17.56 10.05 25.27
N GLU A 409 18.88 9.93 25.05
CA GLU A 409 19.43 9.15 23.94
C GLU A 409 19.11 7.64 24.05
N GLN A 410 19.16 7.06 25.24
CA GLN A 410 18.75 5.66 25.43
C GLN A 410 17.26 5.48 25.15
N LEU A 411 16.41 6.41 25.61
CA LEU A 411 14.96 6.42 25.32
C LEU A 411 14.68 6.54 23.82
N PHE A 412 15.46 7.35 23.07
CA PHE A 412 15.37 7.45 21.62
C PHE A 412 15.56 6.08 20.95
N PHE A 413 16.60 5.34 21.33
CA PHE A 413 16.88 4.02 20.75
C PHE A 413 15.85 2.97 21.15
N ILE A 414 15.33 3.03 22.38
CA ILE A 414 14.26 2.12 22.81
C ILE A 414 13.01 2.41 21.98
N ALA A 415 12.60 3.68 21.85
CA ALA A 415 11.46 4.07 21.02
C ALA A 415 11.59 3.59 19.57
N PHE A 416 12.78 3.71 18.97
CA PHE A 416 13.06 3.14 17.64
C PHE A 416 12.81 1.62 17.59
N ALA A 417 13.28 0.86 18.57
CA ALA A 417 13.06 -0.59 18.60
C ALA A 417 11.57 -0.94 18.81
N GLN A 418 10.80 -0.11 19.53
CA GLN A 418 9.38 -0.35 19.82
C GLN A 418 8.50 -0.35 18.56
N ASP A 419 8.87 0.39 17.51
CA ASP A 419 8.14 0.34 16.24
C ASP A 419 8.15 -1.07 15.63
N TRP A 420 9.19 -1.84 15.95
CA TRP A 420 9.47 -3.16 15.37
C TRP A 420 9.27 -4.32 16.37
N CYS A 421 9.06 -4.04 17.66
CA CYS A 421 8.84 -5.09 18.64
C CYS A 421 7.65 -5.96 18.24
N GLN A 422 7.87 -7.27 18.18
CA GLN A 422 6.83 -8.26 17.91
C GLN A 422 7.16 -9.58 18.58
N LEU A 423 6.12 -10.39 18.83
CA LEU A 423 6.31 -11.80 19.09
C LEU A 423 7.08 -12.47 17.93
N PRO A 424 8.05 -13.36 18.22
CA PRO A 424 8.78 -14.07 17.18
C PRO A 424 7.81 -14.79 16.23
N PRO A 425 7.94 -14.58 14.90
CA PRO A 425 7.12 -15.27 13.92
C PRO A 425 7.47 -16.77 13.88
N SER A 426 6.54 -17.57 13.34
CA SER A 426 6.84 -18.98 13.06
C SER A 426 7.89 -19.10 11.94
N PRO A 427 8.67 -20.19 11.86
CA PRO A 427 9.62 -20.38 10.78
C PRO A 427 9.01 -20.29 9.37
N ASP A 428 7.76 -20.75 9.19
CA ASP A 428 7.05 -20.64 7.91
C ASP A 428 6.66 -19.19 7.57
N ARG A 429 6.24 -18.40 8.56
CA ARG A 429 5.92 -16.97 8.38
C ARG A 429 7.19 -16.18 8.08
N GLU A 430 8.27 -16.45 8.80
CA GLU A 430 9.59 -15.86 8.57
C GLU A 430 10.10 -16.20 7.16
N MET A 431 10.00 -17.47 6.75
CA MET A 431 10.38 -17.90 5.40
C MET A 431 9.55 -17.18 4.34
N ARG A 432 8.24 -17.06 4.54
CA ARG A 432 7.38 -16.31 3.62
C ARG A 432 7.84 -14.86 3.51
N GLN A 433 8.15 -14.19 4.62
CA GLN A 433 8.63 -12.81 4.61
C GLN A 433 9.95 -12.67 3.84
N LEU A 434 10.95 -13.52 4.15
CA LEU A 434 12.27 -13.49 3.51
C LEU A 434 12.23 -13.59 1.99
N LEU A 435 11.22 -14.27 1.47
CA LEU A 435 11.10 -14.52 0.03
C LEU A 435 10.46 -13.36 -0.74
N VAL A 436 9.81 -12.39 -0.07
CA VAL A 436 8.70 -11.64 -0.72
C VAL A 436 8.56 -10.21 -0.25
N ASP A 437 8.92 -9.96 1.00
CA ASP A 437 8.81 -8.65 1.59
C ASP A 437 10.09 -7.89 1.24
N VAL A 438 9.92 -6.69 0.70
CA VAL A 438 11.06 -5.79 0.46
C VAL A 438 11.62 -5.25 1.77
N HIS A 439 10.93 -5.43 2.89
CA HIS A 439 11.43 -5.06 4.21
C HIS A 439 12.13 -6.25 4.88
N SER A 440 13.29 -5.98 5.47
CA SER A 440 13.92 -6.92 6.39
C SER A 440 12.98 -7.27 7.57
N PRO A 441 13.08 -8.48 8.15
CA PRO A 441 12.35 -8.84 9.36
C PRO A 441 12.63 -7.88 10.51
N SER A 442 11.64 -7.64 11.37
CA SER A 442 11.68 -6.60 12.42
C SER A 442 12.95 -6.61 13.27
N LEU A 443 13.44 -7.80 13.67
CA LEU A 443 14.69 -7.95 14.41
C LEU A 443 15.87 -7.33 13.66
N TYR A 444 15.96 -7.57 12.36
CA TYR A 444 17.07 -7.14 11.51
C TYR A 444 16.94 -5.68 11.05
N ARG A 445 15.73 -5.13 10.99
CA ARG A 445 15.54 -3.67 10.88
C ARG A 445 16.15 -2.94 12.07
N VAL A 446 15.99 -3.48 13.28
CA VAL A 446 16.64 -2.93 14.49
C VAL A 446 18.13 -3.24 14.50
N PHE A 447 18.51 -4.51 14.39
CA PHE A 447 19.89 -4.96 14.54
C PHE A 447 20.81 -4.36 13.47
N GLY A 448 20.46 -4.50 12.19
CA GLY A 448 21.26 -4.01 11.06
C GLY A 448 21.44 -2.49 11.08
N THR A 449 20.39 -1.76 11.47
CA THR A 449 20.44 -0.30 11.59
C THR A 449 21.31 0.16 12.77
N ILE A 450 21.18 -0.49 13.93
CA ILE A 450 21.91 -0.07 15.14
C ILE A 450 23.40 -0.35 15.03
N GLN A 451 23.80 -1.49 14.47
CA GLN A 451 25.22 -1.82 14.34
C GLN A 451 25.96 -0.84 13.42
N ASN A 452 25.25 -0.19 12.49
CA ASN A 452 25.77 0.84 11.60
C ASN A 452 25.78 2.24 12.22
N PHE A 453 25.32 2.40 13.47
CA PHE A 453 25.13 3.71 14.07
C PHE A 453 26.02 3.94 15.32
N PRO A 454 27.19 4.58 15.17
CA PRO A 454 28.13 4.84 16.28
C PRO A 454 27.55 5.60 17.49
N ALA A 455 26.46 6.35 17.32
CA ALA A 455 25.81 7.05 18.43
C ALA A 455 25.19 6.06 19.44
N PHE A 456 24.72 4.90 18.98
CA PHE A 456 24.20 3.84 19.86
C PHE A 456 25.28 3.34 20.84
N LYS A 457 26.47 3.04 20.30
CA LYS A 457 27.64 2.66 21.11
C LYS A 457 27.93 3.68 22.19
N THR A 458 27.82 4.97 21.87
CA THR A 458 28.06 6.06 22.84
C THR A 458 26.95 6.12 23.89
N ALA A 459 25.68 5.99 23.50
CA ALA A 459 24.54 6.07 24.41
C ALA A 459 24.49 4.92 25.44
N TYR A 460 24.91 3.71 25.03
CA TYR A 460 24.92 2.52 25.90
C TYR A 460 26.32 2.13 26.40
N ASN A 461 27.34 2.92 26.07
CA ASN A 461 28.74 2.65 26.41
C ASN A 461 29.20 1.23 26.00
N CYS A 462 28.81 0.79 24.79
CA CYS A 462 29.11 -0.57 24.35
C CYS A 462 30.60 -0.77 24.06
N PRO A 463 31.17 -1.94 24.43
CA PRO A 463 32.54 -2.28 24.08
C PRO A 463 32.77 -2.18 22.57
N TYR A 464 33.96 -1.71 22.18
CA TYR A 464 34.39 -1.74 20.79
C TYR A 464 34.39 -3.17 20.27
N ASN A 465 33.91 -3.35 19.03
CA ASN A 465 33.81 -4.65 18.37
C ASN A 465 32.87 -5.64 19.09
N SER A 466 31.87 -5.11 19.82
CA SER A 466 30.73 -5.89 20.30
C SER A 466 29.72 -6.14 19.16
N LYS A 467 28.75 -7.03 19.38
CA LYS A 467 27.76 -7.43 18.36
C LYS A 467 27.00 -6.24 17.77
N TYR A 468 26.61 -5.26 18.60
CA TYR A 468 25.88 -4.05 18.18
C TYR A 468 26.78 -2.82 17.99
N ALA A 469 28.11 -2.99 18.09
CA ALA A 469 29.08 -1.94 17.77
C ALA A 469 30.34 -2.54 17.12
N PRO A 470 30.18 -3.22 15.96
CA PRO A 470 31.28 -3.85 15.25
C PRO A 470 32.27 -2.80 14.71
N GLU A 471 33.52 -3.21 14.51
CA GLU A 471 34.52 -2.36 13.85
C GLU A 471 34.18 -2.11 12.37
N LYS A 472 33.61 -3.11 11.70
CA LYS A 472 33.19 -3.04 10.30
C LYS A 472 31.68 -2.96 10.23
N HIS A 473 31.19 -1.93 9.57
CA HIS A 473 29.78 -1.60 9.42
C HIS A 473 29.60 -0.71 8.18
N CYS A 474 28.38 -0.60 7.68
CA CYS A 474 28.08 0.24 6.53
C CYS A 474 27.82 1.70 6.93
N ASN A 475 28.45 2.64 6.21
CA ASN A 475 28.22 4.08 6.38
C ASN A 475 27.12 4.57 5.41
N VAL A 476 25.86 4.43 5.82
CA VAL A 476 24.72 4.77 4.97
C VAL A 476 24.36 6.25 5.11
N TRP A 477 24.44 7.01 4.00
CA TRP A 477 24.18 8.45 3.97
C TRP A 477 24.99 9.28 5.00
N VAL A 478 26.10 8.72 5.49
CA VAL A 478 27.07 9.39 6.37
C VAL A 478 28.49 9.15 5.86
N SER A 479 29.45 9.88 6.41
CA SER A 479 30.87 9.61 6.20
C SER A 479 31.50 9.27 7.54
N GLU A 480 32.57 8.46 7.50
CA GLU A 480 33.41 8.22 8.66
C GLU A 480 33.78 9.57 9.30
N PRO A 481 33.62 9.72 10.63
CA PRO A 481 34.11 10.89 11.31
C PRO A 481 35.59 11.05 10.96
N LYS A 482 35.97 12.14 10.28
CA LYS A 482 37.39 12.47 10.14
C LYS A 482 37.95 12.49 11.56
N GLN A 483 39.00 11.72 11.83
CA GLN A 483 39.77 11.87 13.07
C GLN A 483 40.32 13.30 13.09
N THR A 484 39.52 14.23 13.61
CA THR A 484 40.03 15.53 13.99
C THR A 484 40.96 15.25 15.16
N THR A 485 42.25 15.50 14.96
CA THR A 485 43.32 15.39 15.96
C THR A 485 43.13 16.30 17.19
N GLY A 486 41.99 16.97 17.30
CA GLY A 486 41.49 17.50 18.56
C GLY A 486 40.26 16.71 18.97
N ILE A 487 40.40 15.85 19.97
CA ILE A 487 39.29 15.58 20.89
C ILE A 487 38.83 16.97 21.34
N PRO A 488 37.58 17.40 21.06
CA PRO A 488 37.08 18.62 21.67
C PRO A 488 37.25 18.43 23.17
N GLN A 489 38.06 19.28 23.81
CA GLN A 489 38.09 19.36 25.26
C GLN A 489 36.63 19.58 25.67
N ILE A 490 36.00 18.56 26.24
CA ILE A 490 34.67 18.67 26.83
C ILE A 490 34.85 19.72 27.90
N LYS A 491 34.41 20.95 27.63
CA LYS A 491 34.23 21.92 28.70
C LYS A 491 33.16 21.30 29.59
N ASN A 492 33.53 20.94 30.81
CA ASN A 492 32.59 20.53 31.86
C ASN A 492 31.57 21.66 32.18
N ASP A 493 31.80 22.86 31.64
CA ASP A 493 30.91 24.03 31.70
C ASP A 493 30.01 24.15 30.45
N VAL A 494 29.34 23.08 30.04
CA VAL A 494 28.07 23.28 29.33
C VAL A 494 27.02 23.56 30.39
N ASN A 495 26.57 24.81 30.50
CA ASN A 495 25.46 25.26 31.36
C ASN A 495 24.10 24.65 30.91
N VAL A 496 24.05 23.35 30.62
CA VAL A 496 22.82 22.62 30.38
C VAL A 496 22.33 22.17 31.75
N ALA A 497 21.23 22.76 32.20
CA ALA A 497 20.59 22.35 33.44
C ALA A 497 20.25 20.84 33.36
N PRO A 498 20.43 20.08 34.46
CA PRO A 498 20.05 18.67 34.48
C PRO A 498 18.53 18.55 34.21
N ALA A 499 18.15 17.45 33.56
CA ALA A 499 16.74 17.12 33.39
C ALA A 499 16.06 17.01 34.77
N LEU A 500 14.88 17.63 34.90
CA LEU A 500 14.08 17.56 36.11
C LEU A 500 12.95 16.54 35.92
N PRO A 501 12.48 15.87 36.99
CA PRO A 501 11.30 15.02 36.92
C PRO A 501 10.07 15.78 36.42
N ILE A 502 9.25 15.11 35.60
CA ILE A 502 7.98 15.69 35.17
C ILE A 502 7.07 15.93 36.39
N ALA A 503 6.59 17.16 36.55
CA ALA A 503 5.72 17.52 37.67
C ALA A 503 4.23 17.27 37.32
N PRO A 504 3.40 16.79 38.27
CA PRO A 504 1.97 16.52 38.03
C PRO A 504 1.12 17.81 37.90
N ARG A 505 1.75 18.97 37.69
CA ARG A 505 1.07 20.27 37.58
C ARG A 505 0.39 20.46 36.22
N ASN A 506 0.93 19.85 35.18
CA ASN A 506 0.28 19.75 33.87
C ASN A 506 -0.18 18.30 33.67
N LEU A 507 -1.45 18.05 34.01
CA LEU A 507 -2.00 16.69 34.03
C LEU A 507 -1.99 16.01 32.65
N SER A 508 -2.15 16.75 31.55
CA SER A 508 -2.13 16.14 30.21
C SER A 508 -0.73 15.66 29.83
N VAL A 509 0.30 16.48 30.08
CA VAL A 509 1.70 16.11 29.81
C VAL A 509 2.15 14.99 30.75
N TYR A 510 1.85 15.11 32.05
CA TYR A 510 2.17 14.07 33.01
C TYR A 510 1.50 12.73 32.65
N SER A 511 0.23 12.75 32.23
CA SER A 511 -0.48 11.53 31.83
C SER A 511 0.11 10.91 30.56
N ALA A 512 0.59 11.71 29.61
CA ALA A 512 1.28 11.20 28.42
C ALA A 512 2.62 10.54 28.77
N TYR A 513 3.38 11.15 29.69
CA TYR A 513 4.62 10.56 30.21
C TYR A 513 4.37 9.27 30.99
N GLN A 514 3.26 9.19 31.74
CA GLN A 514 2.86 7.96 32.41
C GLN A 514 2.51 6.86 31.40
N GLN A 515 1.81 7.18 30.30
CA GLN A 515 1.52 6.21 29.25
C GLN A 515 2.80 5.69 28.58
N ALA A 516 3.82 6.53 28.42
CA ALA A 516 5.13 6.10 27.94
C ALA A 516 5.82 5.12 28.91
N VAL A 517 5.72 5.37 30.23
CA VAL A 517 6.17 4.43 31.27
C VAL A 517 5.47 3.09 31.14
N ASP A 518 4.13 3.10 31.08
CA ASP A 518 3.33 1.87 31.00
C ASP A 518 3.70 1.07 29.74
N PHE A 519 3.96 1.76 28.63
CA PHE A 519 4.39 1.14 27.37
C PHE A 519 5.76 0.47 27.50
N PHE A 520 6.76 1.16 28.06
CA PHE A 520 8.11 0.59 28.22
C PHE A 520 8.18 -0.52 29.26
N GLN A 521 7.44 -0.42 30.37
CA GLN A 521 7.36 -1.50 31.36
C GLN A 521 6.78 -2.79 30.77
N ALA A 522 5.89 -2.68 29.78
CA ALA A 522 5.31 -3.83 29.09
C ALA A 522 6.25 -4.48 28.05
N SER A 523 7.36 -3.83 27.68
CA SER A 523 8.19 -4.25 26.54
C SER A 523 9.67 -4.48 26.88
N VAL A 524 10.27 -3.59 27.67
CA VAL A 524 11.69 -3.59 28.01
C VAL A 524 12.02 -4.72 28.99
N ASP A 525 13.10 -5.44 28.74
CA ASP A 525 13.67 -6.47 29.60
C ASP A 525 15.05 -6.01 30.11
N PHE A 526 15.06 -5.33 31.26
CA PHE A 526 16.28 -4.85 31.93
C PHE A 526 17.23 -5.96 32.38
N THR A 527 16.85 -7.24 32.28
CA THR A 527 17.77 -8.36 32.55
C THR A 527 18.74 -8.63 31.40
N GLN A 528 18.49 -8.05 30.21
CA GLN A 528 19.39 -8.15 29.07
C GLN A 528 20.41 -7.02 29.06
N ASP A 529 21.60 -7.31 28.52
CA ASP A 529 22.60 -6.29 28.21
C ASP A 529 22.34 -5.73 26.79
N PRO A 530 22.05 -4.42 26.65
CA PRO A 530 21.77 -3.81 25.36
C PRO A 530 22.94 -3.91 24.37
N CYS A 531 24.18 -4.10 24.84
CA CYS A 531 25.35 -4.26 23.97
C CYS A 531 25.49 -5.68 23.42
N ASN A 532 24.81 -6.66 24.03
CA ASN A 532 24.77 -8.05 23.58
C ASN A 532 23.51 -8.36 22.76
N ASP A 533 22.35 -7.87 23.22
CA ASP A 533 21.07 -8.08 22.54
C ASP A 533 20.10 -6.90 22.75
N PHE A 534 20.31 -5.82 22.01
CA PHE A 534 19.47 -4.63 22.11
C PHE A 534 18.00 -4.88 21.77
N TYR A 535 17.71 -5.72 20.77
CA TYR A 535 16.33 -6.06 20.45
C TYR A 535 15.65 -6.79 21.61
N LYS A 536 16.33 -7.76 22.22
CA LYS A 536 15.77 -8.45 23.40
C LYS A 536 15.70 -7.53 24.64
N TYR A 537 16.65 -6.62 24.82
CA TYR A 537 16.58 -5.58 25.85
C TYR A 537 15.35 -4.70 25.67
N SER A 538 15.04 -4.27 24.44
CA SER A 538 13.92 -3.37 24.19
C SER A 538 12.56 -4.08 24.06
N CYS A 539 12.55 -5.32 23.56
CA CYS A 539 11.32 -6.04 23.18
C CYS A 539 11.11 -7.37 23.92
N GLY A 540 12.01 -7.79 24.83
CA GLY A 540 11.99 -9.13 25.43
C GLY A 540 10.71 -9.45 26.22
N ASN A 541 10.10 -8.42 26.82
CA ASN A 541 8.83 -8.53 27.53
C ASN A 541 7.62 -8.27 26.63
N TYR A 542 7.81 -7.75 25.42
CA TYR A 542 6.72 -7.44 24.49
C TYR A 542 6.00 -8.73 24.05
N LYS A 543 4.68 -8.80 24.30
CA LYS A 543 3.83 -9.97 23.98
C LYS A 543 2.74 -9.69 22.95
N GLN A 544 2.85 -8.62 22.18
CA GLN A 544 1.84 -8.21 21.20
C GLN A 544 2.35 -8.39 19.76
N VAL A 545 1.47 -8.13 18.80
CA VAL A 545 1.83 -7.96 17.39
C VAL A 545 2.64 -6.68 17.18
N VAL A 546 3.30 -6.54 16.03
CA VAL A 546 4.07 -5.33 15.73
C VAL A 546 3.20 -4.07 15.84
N SER A 547 3.80 -2.97 16.31
CA SER A 547 3.15 -1.70 16.64
C SER A 547 2.20 -1.18 15.55
N PHE A 548 2.54 -1.41 14.27
CA PHE A 548 1.70 -1.05 13.12
C PHE A 548 0.33 -1.72 13.16
N HIS A 549 0.24 -3.02 13.44
CA HIS A 549 -1.05 -3.72 13.52
C HIS A 549 -1.87 -3.26 14.73
N LEU A 550 -1.21 -3.03 15.87
CA LEU A 550 -1.88 -2.56 17.09
C LEU A 550 -2.54 -1.19 16.88
N ALA A 551 -1.81 -0.25 16.27
CA ALA A 551 -2.33 1.06 15.94
C ALA A 551 -3.46 0.97 14.91
N ASP A 552 -3.32 0.09 13.91
CA ASP A 552 -4.32 -0.11 12.87
C ASP A 552 -5.66 -0.63 13.40
N GLU A 553 -5.65 -1.64 14.26
CA GLU A 553 -6.86 -2.12 14.96
C GLU A 553 -7.52 -1.02 15.79
N LYS A 554 -6.74 -0.26 16.57
CA LYS A 554 -7.24 0.85 17.40
C LYS A 554 -7.86 1.96 16.55
N ASN A 555 -7.25 2.28 15.41
CA ASN A 555 -7.75 3.29 14.48
C ASN A 555 -9.07 2.87 13.85
N LYS A 556 -9.17 1.62 13.39
CA LYS A 556 -10.41 1.05 12.84
C LYS A 556 -11.53 0.99 13.88
N ALA A 557 -11.21 0.65 15.14
CA ALA A 557 -12.17 0.69 16.23
C ALA A 557 -12.71 2.12 16.46
N ALA A 558 -11.83 3.14 16.42
CA ALA A 558 -12.25 4.54 16.53
C ALA A 558 -13.16 4.98 15.37
N MET A 559 -12.85 4.55 14.14
CA MET A 559 -13.70 4.80 12.97
C MET A 559 -15.08 4.17 13.13
N ALA A 560 -15.13 2.90 13.51
CA ALA A 560 -16.38 2.17 13.70
C ALA A 560 -17.25 2.81 14.79
N ALA A 561 -16.64 3.11 15.94
CA ALA A 561 -17.31 3.80 17.05
C ALA A 561 -17.91 5.14 16.61
N LYS A 562 -17.19 5.91 15.77
CA LYS A 562 -17.68 7.19 15.27
C LYS A 562 -18.85 7.05 14.29
N LEU A 563 -18.83 6.05 13.41
CA LEU A 563 -19.93 5.78 12.48
C LEU A 563 -21.20 5.28 13.18
N LEU A 564 -21.05 4.70 14.38
CA LEU A 564 -22.14 4.22 15.22
C LEU A 564 -22.63 5.25 16.26
N ASP A 565 -21.90 6.35 16.46
CA ASP A 565 -22.20 7.36 17.47
C ASP A 565 -23.53 8.10 17.16
N PRO A 566 -24.57 7.98 18.00
CA PRO A 566 -25.83 8.69 17.81
C PRO A 566 -25.68 10.22 17.81
N ALA A 567 -24.68 10.75 18.53
CA ALA A 567 -24.40 12.19 18.54
C ALA A 567 -23.78 12.67 17.21
N TYR A 568 -23.22 11.76 16.42
CA TYR A 568 -22.64 12.05 15.10
C TYR A 568 -23.64 11.87 13.95
N ALA A 569 -24.80 11.24 14.19
CA ALA A 569 -25.84 11.04 13.19
C ALA A 569 -26.29 12.32 12.47
N PRO A 570 -26.45 13.50 13.11
CA PRO A 570 -26.77 14.74 12.41
C PRO A 570 -25.69 15.16 11.40
N THR A 571 -24.40 14.99 11.73
CA THR A 571 -23.28 15.29 10.83
C THR A 571 -23.25 14.34 9.64
N ILE A 572 -23.55 13.05 9.88
CA ILE A 572 -23.71 12.08 8.80
C ILE A 572 -24.87 12.50 7.90
N GLN A 573 -26.02 12.88 8.46
CA GLN A 573 -27.18 13.31 7.69
C GLN A 573 -26.93 14.58 6.85
N SER A 574 -26.03 15.48 7.26
CA SER A 574 -25.70 16.67 6.47
C SER A 574 -24.69 16.43 5.34
N SER A 575 -24.05 15.26 5.27
CA SER A 575 -23.00 14.96 4.29
C SER A 575 -23.31 13.69 3.50
N ALA A 576 -23.63 13.84 2.21
CA ALA A 576 -23.97 12.70 1.35
C ALA A 576 -22.82 11.67 1.25
N ALA A 577 -21.57 12.12 1.37
CA ALA A 577 -20.42 11.21 1.42
C ALA A 577 -20.41 10.36 2.70
N LEU A 578 -20.65 10.97 3.87
CA LEU A 578 -20.75 10.25 5.13
C LEU A 578 -21.96 9.31 5.18
N GLN A 579 -23.09 9.69 4.59
CA GLN A 579 -24.25 8.80 4.46
C GLN A 579 -23.88 7.52 3.69
N LYS A 580 -23.19 7.67 2.55
CA LYS A 580 -22.71 6.53 1.74
C LYS A 580 -21.77 5.63 2.55
N THR A 581 -20.85 6.22 3.31
CA THR A 581 -19.95 5.47 4.20
C THR A 581 -20.69 4.71 5.29
N GLN A 582 -21.61 5.36 6.01
CA GLN A 582 -22.39 4.71 7.05
C GLN A 582 -23.27 3.60 6.46
N GLN A 583 -23.87 3.83 5.30
CA GLN A 583 -24.70 2.84 4.63
C GLN A 583 -23.89 1.62 4.20
N PHE A 584 -22.71 1.82 3.61
CA PHE A 584 -21.78 0.74 3.27
C PHE A 584 -21.38 -0.06 4.51
N PHE A 585 -20.96 0.65 5.57
CA PHE A 585 -20.56 0.06 6.84
C PHE A 585 -21.68 -0.80 7.46
N GLN A 586 -22.89 -0.26 7.58
CA GLN A 586 -24.04 -0.99 8.11
C GLN A 586 -24.47 -2.15 7.21
N SER A 587 -24.33 -2.01 5.89
CA SER A 587 -24.60 -3.10 4.97
C SER A 587 -23.60 -4.25 5.14
N CYS A 588 -22.32 -3.94 5.40
CA CYS A 588 -21.32 -4.94 5.78
C CYS A 588 -21.72 -5.63 7.09
N GLN A 589 -22.05 -4.87 8.14
CA GLN A 589 -22.44 -5.44 9.43
C GLN A 589 -23.66 -6.37 9.33
N LYS A 590 -24.62 -6.03 8.47
CA LYS A 590 -25.79 -6.88 8.20
C LYS A 590 -25.43 -8.12 7.41
N ALA A 591 -24.55 -7.99 6.42
CA ALA A 591 -24.17 -9.07 5.53
C ALA A 591 -23.28 -10.11 6.21
N VAL A 592 -22.31 -9.72 7.04
CA VAL A 592 -21.31 -10.66 7.58
C VAL A 592 -21.94 -11.81 8.41
N PRO A 593 -22.89 -11.59 9.33
CA PRO A 593 -23.49 -12.68 10.12
C PRO A 593 -24.36 -13.63 9.29
N THR A 594 -25.01 -13.14 8.23
CA THR A 594 -25.92 -13.93 7.38
C THR A 594 -25.30 -14.34 6.04
N MET A 595 -24.05 -13.94 5.78
CA MET A 595 -23.38 -14.05 4.48
C MET A 595 -23.36 -15.48 3.96
N ALA A 596 -23.27 -16.48 4.84
CA ALA A 596 -23.34 -17.91 4.47
C ALA A 596 -24.60 -18.26 3.69
N ASN A 597 -25.72 -17.76 4.18
CA ASN A 597 -27.03 -18.07 3.66
C ASN A 597 -27.37 -17.15 2.48
N ASP A 598 -26.97 -15.87 2.56
CA ASP A 598 -27.28 -14.87 1.54
C ASP A 598 -26.39 -14.99 0.30
N LEU A 599 -25.09 -15.27 0.44
CA LEU A 599 -24.17 -15.44 -0.70
C LEU A 599 -24.45 -16.71 -1.50
N LYS A 600 -24.91 -17.76 -0.82
CA LYS A 600 -25.39 -18.98 -1.48
C LYS A 600 -26.52 -18.68 -2.47
N ASN A 601 -27.34 -17.66 -2.18
CA ASN A 601 -28.46 -17.23 -3.03
C ASN A 601 -28.08 -16.13 -4.04
N LEU A 602 -27.09 -15.30 -3.73
CA LEU A 602 -26.70 -14.13 -4.55
C LEU A 602 -25.77 -14.46 -5.74
N ASN A 603 -25.10 -15.63 -5.71
CA ASN A 603 -24.22 -16.15 -6.76
C ASN A 603 -23.45 -15.06 -7.55
N LEU A 604 -22.55 -14.36 -6.86
CA LEU A 604 -21.93 -13.13 -7.36
C LEU A 604 -20.85 -13.35 -8.42
N ILE A 605 -20.28 -14.55 -8.41
CA ILE A 605 -19.18 -14.95 -9.28
C ILE A 605 -19.72 -15.50 -10.59
N LEU A 606 -20.86 -16.20 -10.61
CA LEU A 606 -21.41 -16.76 -11.85
C LEU A 606 -21.68 -15.71 -12.94
N PRO A 607 -22.32 -14.54 -12.68
CA PRO A 607 -22.48 -13.51 -13.70
C PRO A 607 -21.14 -13.06 -14.28
N LYS A 608 -20.11 -12.97 -13.43
CA LYS A 608 -18.76 -12.58 -13.86
C LYS A 608 -18.10 -13.65 -14.71
N VAL A 609 -18.24 -14.92 -14.33
CA VAL A 609 -17.76 -16.07 -15.09
C VAL A 609 -18.50 -16.21 -16.42
N ASN A 610 -19.81 -15.96 -16.44
CA ASN A 610 -20.61 -15.97 -17.66
C ASN A 610 -20.23 -14.83 -18.61
N GLU A 611 -19.95 -13.64 -18.08
CA GLU A 611 -19.48 -12.53 -18.90
C GLU A 611 -18.08 -12.81 -19.48
N LEU A 612 -17.17 -13.37 -18.66
CA LEU A 612 -15.87 -13.82 -19.15
C LEU A 612 -16.01 -14.89 -20.24
N LYS A 613 -16.92 -15.87 -20.06
CA LYS A 613 -17.25 -16.90 -21.06
C LYS A 613 -17.71 -16.29 -22.38
N LYS A 614 -18.63 -15.33 -22.31
CA LYS A 614 -19.16 -14.64 -23.50
C LYS A 614 -18.05 -13.92 -24.27
N ARG A 615 -17.10 -13.30 -23.57
CA ARG A 615 -16.01 -12.52 -24.16
C ARG A 615 -14.90 -13.40 -24.72
N ILE A 616 -14.43 -14.39 -23.96
CA ILE A 616 -13.36 -15.31 -24.38
C ILE A 616 -13.84 -16.38 -25.37
N GLY A 617 -15.15 -16.68 -25.39
CA GLY A 617 -15.75 -17.67 -26.28
C GLY A 617 -15.47 -19.13 -25.89
N ALA A 618 -14.98 -19.39 -24.68
CA ALA A 618 -14.57 -20.71 -24.21
C ALA A 618 -15.02 -20.96 -22.76
N ASP A 619 -15.34 -22.22 -22.45
CA ASP A 619 -15.83 -22.63 -21.13
C ASP A 619 -14.73 -22.70 -20.05
N PHE A 620 -15.14 -22.51 -18.79
CA PHE A 620 -14.27 -22.76 -17.63
C PHE A 620 -14.13 -24.27 -17.40
N THR A 621 -13.27 -24.92 -18.18
CA THR A 621 -13.16 -26.38 -18.24
C THR A 621 -12.71 -27.06 -16.96
N ALA A 622 -12.06 -26.33 -16.04
CA ALA A 622 -11.73 -26.85 -14.71
C ALA A 622 -12.99 -27.13 -13.86
N VAL A 623 -14.10 -26.44 -14.14
CA VAL A 623 -15.34 -26.51 -13.34
C VAL A 623 -16.48 -27.16 -14.12
N TYR A 624 -16.81 -26.65 -15.31
CA TYR A 624 -18.06 -27.02 -16.00
C TYR A 624 -17.94 -28.25 -16.90
N SER A 625 -16.79 -28.42 -17.55
CA SER A 625 -16.56 -29.53 -18.50
C SER A 625 -15.45 -30.47 -18.04
N GLN A 626 -15.06 -30.38 -16.76
CA GLN A 626 -14.14 -31.27 -16.04
C GLN A 626 -13.09 -31.90 -16.96
N GLY A 627 -12.16 -31.10 -17.48
CA GLY A 627 -11.06 -31.68 -18.25
C GLY A 627 -11.18 -31.66 -19.78
N MET A 628 -12.36 -31.34 -20.33
CA MET A 628 -12.54 -31.43 -21.78
C MET A 628 -11.60 -30.47 -22.54
N PRO A 629 -11.03 -30.90 -23.69
CA PRO A 629 -10.17 -30.05 -24.49
C PRO A 629 -10.88 -28.77 -24.95
N VAL A 630 -10.15 -27.67 -25.03
CA VAL A 630 -10.60 -26.48 -25.77
C VAL A 630 -10.21 -26.69 -27.23
N THR A 631 -11.20 -26.83 -28.12
CA THR A 631 -10.98 -27.22 -29.53
C THR A 631 -10.67 -26.02 -30.44
N VAL A 632 -10.94 -24.80 -30.00
CA VAL A 632 -10.67 -23.56 -30.75
C VAL A 632 -10.02 -22.55 -29.80
N ALA A 633 -8.83 -22.08 -30.16
CA ALA A 633 -8.14 -21.02 -29.42
C ALA A 633 -8.92 -19.70 -29.53
N PRO A 634 -8.95 -18.87 -28.47
CA PRO A 634 -9.53 -17.53 -28.56
C PRO A 634 -8.83 -16.70 -29.64
N THR A 635 -9.59 -15.96 -30.44
CA THR A 635 -9.01 -14.98 -31.36
C THR A 635 -8.36 -13.83 -30.59
N PRO A 636 -7.44 -13.04 -31.19
CA PRO A 636 -6.88 -11.85 -30.54
C PRO A 636 -7.94 -10.87 -30.02
N MET A 637 -9.07 -10.74 -30.73
CA MET A 637 -10.20 -9.91 -30.29
C MET A 637 -10.92 -10.51 -29.07
N GLN A 638 -11.15 -11.83 -29.03
CA GLN A 638 -11.79 -12.49 -27.88
C GLN A 638 -10.90 -12.41 -26.64
N LEU A 639 -9.59 -12.66 -26.81
CA LEU A 639 -8.63 -12.52 -25.73
C LEU A 639 -8.58 -11.07 -25.22
N ALA A 640 -8.49 -10.09 -26.12
CA ALA A 640 -8.51 -8.68 -25.75
C ALA A 640 -9.79 -8.28 -25.00
N SER A 641 -10.96 -8.72 -25.47
CA SER A 641 -12.23 -8.43 -24.80
C SER A 641 -12.33 -9.07 -23.41
N ALA A 642 -11.74 -10.26 -23.23
CA ALA A 642 -11.67 -10.93 -21.94
C ALA A 642 -10.71 -10.22 -20.97
N LEU A 643 -9.53 -9.83 -21.43
CA LEU A 643 -8.55 -9.10 -20.62
C LEU A 643 -9.07 -7.69 -20.26
N ALA A 644 -9.77 -7.01 -21.19
CA ALA A 644 -10.43 -5.73 -20.93
C ALA A 644 -11.41 -5.82 -19.76
N TYR A 645 -12.27 -6.83 -19.80
CA TYR A 645 -13.23 -7.10 -18.74
C TYR A 645 -12.53 -7.40 -17.41
N LEU A 646 -11.47 -8.22 -17.44
CA LEU A 646 -10.72 -8.56 -16.23
C LEU A 646 -10.09 -7.30 -15.61
N SER A 647 -9.31 -6.53 -16.37
CA SER A 647 -8.59 -5.36 -15.85
C SER A 647 -9.49 -4.19 -15.46
N PHE A 648 -10.44 -3.82 -16.33
CA PHE A 648 -11.20 -2.57 -16.19
C PHE A 648 -12.58 -2.73 -15.54
N ILE A 649 -13.13 -3.94 -15.48
CA ILE A 649 -14.46 -4.18 -14.86
C ILE A 649 -14.32 -5.06 -13.62
N ALA A 650 -13.54 -6.13 -13.71
CA ALA A 650 -13.33 -7.03 -12.59
C ALA A 650 -12.19 -6.59 -11.66
N GLY A 651 -11.31 -5.67 -12.10
CA GLY A 651 -10.16 -5.22 -11.33
C GLY A 651 -9.03 -6.27 -11.19
N VAL A 652 -9.00 -7.26 -12.07
CA VAL A 652 -8.06 -8.40 -12.06
C VAL A 652 -7.09 -8.28 -13.22
N ASP A 653 -5.86 -7.87 -12.93
CA ASP A 653 -4.81 -7.81 -13.95
C ASP A 653 -4.13 -9.18 -14.09
N THR A 654 -3.80 -9.56 -15.33
CA THR A 654 -3.30 -10.92 -15.66
C THR A 654 -2.13 -10.87 -16.63
N LEU A 655 -2.35 -10.98 -17.94
CA LEU A 655 -1.29 -11.03 -18.95
C LEU A 655 -0.64 -9.66 -19.24
N VAL A 656 -1.40 -8.59 -19.04
CA VAL A 656 -0.98 -7.19 -19.18
C VAL A 656 -1.61 -6.40 -18.05
N THR A 657 -0.96 -5.31 -17.64
CA THR A 657 -1.40 -4.48 -16.51
C THR A 657 -1.52 -3.03 -16.95
N PRO A 658 -2.73 -2.46 -17.03
CA PRO A 658 -2.93 -1.04 -17.28
C PRO A 658 -2.84 -0.26 -15.96
N MET A 659 -2.23 0.92 -15.99
CA MET A 659 -2.22 1.84 -14.86
C MET A 659 -2.13 3.30 -15.32
N VAL A 660 -2.52 4.22 -14.46
CA VAL A 660 -2.29 5.65 -14.68
C VAL A 660 -1.18 6.10 -13.75
N ASP A 661 -0.24 6.86 -14.28
CA ASP A 661 0.86 7.41 -13.51
C ASP A 661 1.28 8.76 -14.11
N THR A 662 2.18 9.48 -13.44
CA THR A 662 2.69 10.75 -13.92
C THR A 662 3.48 10.59 -15.22
N ASN A 663 3.59 11.66 -15.99
CA ASN A 663 4.56 11.72 -17.06
C ASN A 663 5.98 11.78 -16.46
N TRP A 664 6.66 10.64 -16.36
CA TRP A 664 7.92 10.54 -15.61
C TRP A 664 9.00 11.49 -16.11
N VAL A 665 9.13 11.77 -17.42
CA VAL A 665 10.17 12.70 -17.92
C VAL A 665 9.72 14.16 -17.91
N THR A 666 8.41 14.42 -18.00
CA THR A 666 7.86 15.78 -18.00
C THR A 666 6.62 15.85 -17.13
N PRO A 667 6.77 15.81 -15.79
CA PRO A 667 5.63 15.79 -14.85
C PRO A 667 4.69 16.99 -14.99
N THR A 668 5.17 18.10 -15.57
CA THR A 668 4.37 19.28 -15.89
C THR A 668 3.29 19.03 -16.95
N MET A 669 3.42 17.98 -17.76
CA MET A 669 2.40 17.54 -18.72
C MET A 669 1.31 16.64 -18.09
N GLY A 670 1.32 16.46 -16.77
CA GLY A 670 0.29 15.70 -16.06
C GLY A 670 0.56 14.21 -16.09
N TYR A 671 -0.41 13.43 -16.57
CA TYR A 671 -0.48 11.98 -16.40
C TYR A 671 -0.53 11.24 -17.73
N MET A 672 -0.12 9.97 -17.71
CA MET A 672 -0.11 9.10 -18.88
C MET A 672 -0.68 7.71 -18.56
N LEU A 673 -1.20 7.06 -19.59
CA LEU A 673 -1.59 5.65 -19.52
C LEU A 673 -0.34 4.78 -19.69
N HIS A 674 -0.07 3.94 -18.72
CA HIS A 674 1.04 3.01 -18.72
C HIS A 674 0.51 1.60 -18.94
N VAL A 675 1.20 0.83 -19.79
CA VAL A 675 0.97 -0.60 -19.99
C VAL A 675 2.22 -1.33 -19.55
N ASP A 676 2.03 -2.34 -18.72
CA ASP A 676 3.10 -3.12 -18.16
C ASP A 676 2.97 -4.61 -18.48
N GLN A 677 4.02 -5.36 -18.14
CA GLN A 677 4.05 -6.82 -18.14
C GLN A 677 2.91 -7.44 -17.29
N ASN A 678 2.87 -8.77 -17.28
CA ASN A 678 1.89 -9.56 -16.55
C ASN A 678 1.90 -9.29 -15.03
N THR A 679 0.74 -9.41 -14.40
CA THR A 679 0.55 -9.43 -12.94
C THR A 679 0.16 -10.84 -12.50
N ALA A 680 1.11 -11.56 -11.90
CA ALA A 680 0.85 -12.86 -11.27
C ALA A 680 0.14 -12.68 -9.90
N TYR A 681 -0.30 -13.78 -9.29
CA TYR A 681 -0.96 -13.73 -7.98
C TYR A 681 0.04 -13.30 -6.89
N TYR A 682 1.26 -13.80 -6.99
CA TYR A 682 2.40 -13.38 -6.18
C TYR A 682 3.40 -12.53 -7.00
N SER A 683 4.35 -11.88 -6.33
CA SER A 683 5.51 -11.29 -7.01
C SER A 683 6.45 -12.37 -7.55
N LYS A 684 7.37 -11.98 -8.44
CA LYS A 684 8.26 -12.93 -9.13
C LYS A 684 9.12 -13.79 -8.21
N SER A 685 9.53 -13.25 -7.07
CA SER A 685 10.36 -13.94 -6.08
C SER A 685 9.71 -15.22 -5.53
N TYR A 686 8.38 -15.26 -5.40
CA TYR A 686 7.62 -16.44 -4.98
C TYR A 686 7.76 -17.63 -5.96
N TYR A 687 7.96 -17.35 -7.24
CA TYR A 687 7.97 -18.37 -8.30
C TYR A 687 9.38 -18.92 -8.61
N GLN A 688 10.42 -18.39 -7.94
CA GLN A 688 11.83 -18.67 -8.21
C GLN A 688 12.51 -19.45 -7.08
N GLY A 689 13.62 -20.12 -7.39
CA GLY A 689 14.46 -20.80 -6.41
C GLY A 689 13.71 -21.83 -5.56
N GLY A 690 14.11 -21.93 -4.28
CA GLY A 690 13.44 -22.80 -3.29
C GLY A 690 12.09 -22.25 -2.80
N ALA A 691 11.78 -20.97 -3.07
CA ALA A 691 10.55 -20.31 -2.65
C ALA A 691 9.30 -21.06 -3.14
N TRP A 692 9.31 -21.38 -4.44
CA TRP A 692 8.21 -22.08 -5.09
C TRP A 692 7.89 -23.41 -4.40
N ASN A 693 8.90 -24.17 -4.02
CA ASN A 693 8.70 -25.48 -3.38
C ASN A 693 8.01 -25.38 -2.01
N ILE A 694 8.14 -24.24 -1.33
CA ILE A 694 7.54 -23.99 -0.02
C ILE A 694 6.10 -23.50 -0.17
N ILE A 695 5.85 -22.58 -1.10
CA ILE A 695 4.52 -21.96 -1.24
C ILE A 695 3.57 -22.76 -2.10
N GLN A 696 4.07 -23.50 -3.10
CA GLN A 696 3.25 -24.16 -4.11
C GLN A 696 2.24 -25.16 -3.52
N PRO A 697 2.58 -25.96 -2.49
CA PRO A 697 1.62 -26.87 -1.88
C PRO A 697 0.42 -26.13 -1.27
N GLN A 698 0.68 -25.05 -0.51
CA GLN A 698 -0.38 -24.25 0.09
C GLN A 698 -1.18 -23.51 -0.99
N TYR A 699 -0.51 -22.95 -1.99
CA TYR A 699 -1.16 -22.25 -3.09
C TYR A 699 -2.11 -23.17 -3.86
N LEU A 700 -1.65 -24.37 -4.20
CA LEU A 700 -2.47 -25.40 -4.85
C LEU A 700 -3.64 -25.85 -3.96
N SER A 701 -3.41 -26.00 -2.66
CA SER A 701 -4.46 -26.36 -1.70
C SER A 701 -5.56 -25.29 -1.65
N ASN A 702 -5.16 -24.01 -1.55
CA ASN A 702 -6.09 -22.88 -1.53
C ASN A 702 -6.87 -22.78 -2.85
N ALA A 703 -6.19 -22.87 -4.00
CA ALA A 703 -6.82 -22.83 -5.31
C ALA A 703 -7.86 -23.96 -5.48
N LYS A 704 -7.55 -25.18 -5.00
CA LYS A 704 -8.50 -26.30 -5.00
C LYS A 704 -9.72 -26.03 -4.13
N ALA A 705 -9.50 -25.53 -2.91
CA ALA A 705 -10.57 -25.21 -1.99
C ALA A 705 -11.50 -24.15 -2.58
N GLN A 706 -10.93 -23.06 -3.12
CA GLN A 706 -11.68 -21.99 -3.79
C GLN A 706 -12.52 -22.51 -4.97
N LEU A 707 -11.93 -23.27 -5.90
CA LEU A 707 -12.67 -23.79 -7.05
C LEU A 707 -13.70 -24.86 -6.67
N THR A 708 -13.41 -25.67 -5.64
CA THR A 708 -14.38 -26.63 -5.10
C THR A 708 -15.57 -25.91 -4.45
N ASN A 709 -15.31 -24.85 -3.68
CA ASN A 709 -16.36 -24.03 -3.07
C ASN A 709 -17.21 -23.34 -4.14
N TYR A 710 -16.55 -22.77 -5.16
CA TYR A 710 -17.26 -22.22 -6.32
C TYR A 710 -18.13 -23.27 -7.01
N ALA A 711 -17.58 -24.41 -7.41
CA ALA A 711 -18.36 -25.45 -8.08
C ALA A 711 -19.55 -25.93 -7.23
N THR A 712 -19.32 -26.14 -5.92
CA THR A 712 -20.37 -26.52 -4.97
C THR A 712 -21.48 -25.47 -4.90
N SER A 713 -21.13 -24.18 -4.91
CA SER A 713 -22.11 -23.08 -4.96
C SER A 713 -22.94 -23.07 -6.25
N GLN A 714 -22.44 -23.68 -7.33
CA GLN A 714 -23.16 -23.86 -8.59
C GLN A 714 -23.92 -25.20 -8.67
N GLY A 715 -23.96 -25.99 -7.59
CA GLY A 715 -24.56 -27.32 -7.58
C GLY A 715 -23.76 -28.37 -8.35
N LEU A 716 -22.45 -28.16 -8.53
CA LEU A 716 -21.56 -29.05 -9.25
C LEU A 716 -20.62 -29.80 -8.30
N THR A 717 -20.31 -31.05 -8.67
CA THR A 717 -19.29 -31.86 -8.01
C THR A 717 -18.10 -32.03 -8.94
N LEU A 718 -16.90 -31.67 -8.47
CA LEU A 718 -15.67 -31.79 -9.24
C LEU A 718 -14.94 -33.09 -8.94
N ASP A 719 -14.42 -33.75 -9.98
CA ASP A 719 -13.37 -34.75 -9.84
C ASP A 719 -12.10 -34.08 -9.29
N GLN A 720 -11.75 -34.43 -8.05
CA GLN A 720 -10.63 -33.83 -7.33
C GLN A 720 -9.26 -34.17 -7.93
N SER A 721 -9.11 -35.33 -8.57
CA SER A 721 -7.87 -35.73 -9.25
C SER A 721 -7.67 -34.88 -10.51
N LEU A 722 -8.75 -34.69 -11.26
CA LEU A 722 -8.72 -33.89 -12.47
C LEU A 722 -8.59 -32.39 -12.20
N LEU A 723 -9.26 -31.89 -11.15
CA LEU A 723 -9.09 -30.52 -10.66
C LEU A 723 -7.64 -30.30 -10.22
N ASN A 724 -7.06 -31.22 -9.45
CA ASN A 724 -5.67 -31.16 -9.03
C ASN A 724 -4.72 -31.07 -10.22
N SER A 725 -4.84 -31.98 -11.20
CA SER A 725 -3.97 -31.97 -12.39
C SER A 725 -4.15 -30.71 -13.25
N THR A 726 -5.37 -30.18 -13.35
CA THR A 726 -5.65 -28.94 -14.09
C THR A 726 -5.06 -27.73 -13.38
N LEU A 727 -5.25 -27.61 -12.06
CA LEU A 727 -4.69 -26.52 -11.27
C LEU A 727 -3.18 -26.55 -11.23
N SER A 728 -2.54 -27.72 -11.13
CA SER A 728 -1.08 -27.82 -11.22
C SER A 728 -0.55 -27.22 -12.53
N LYS A 729 -1.24 -27.40 -13.65
CA LYS A 729 -0.87 -26.76 -14.94
C LYS A 729 -1.11 -25.25 -14.92
N VAL A 730 -2.23 -24.79 -14.34
CA VAL A 730 -2.54 -23.36 -14.20
C VAL A 730 -1.47 -22.65 -13.36
N LEU A 731 -1.07 -23.25 -12.24
CA LEU A 731 -0.05 -22.72 -11.34
C LEU A 731 1.34 -22.74 -11.99
N GLU A 732 1.69 -23.79 -12.74
CA GLU A 732 2.94 -23.82 -13.50
C GLU A 732 2.94 -22.83 -14.67
N PHE A 733 1.79 -22.59 -15.30
CA PHE A 733 1.66 -21.53 -16.31
C PHE A 733 1.86 -20.14 -15.70
N GLU A 734 1.26 -19.85 -14.55
CA GLU A 734 1.49 -18.59 -13.85
C GLU A 734 2.96 -18.43 -13.42
N ARG A 735 3.58 -19.51 -12.91
CA ARG A 735 5.02 -19.54 -12.63
C ARG A 735 5.83 -19.23 -13.89
N THR A 736 5.44 -19.78 -15.04
CA THR A 736 6.10 -19.50 -16.32
C THR A 736 5.93 -18.03 -16.71
N LEU A 737 4.72 -17.47 -16.62
CA LEU A 737 4.46 -16.03 -16.82
C LEU A 737 5.41 -15.20 -15.97
N SER A 738 5.46 -15.48 -14.67
CA SER A 738 6.25 -14.72 -13.73
C SER A 738 7.77 -14.89 -13.89
N THR A 739 8.26 -16.06 -14.25
CA THR A 739 9.71 -16.33 -14.32
C THR A 739 10.30 -16.02 -15.70
N MET A 740 9.51 -16.18 -16.76
CA MET A 740 9.98 -16.06 -18.14
C MET A 740 9.52 -14.78 -18.83
N TYR A 741 8.40 -14.19 -18.42
CA TYR A 741 7.78 -13.03 -19.09
C TYR A 741 7.65 -11.82 -18.16
N SER A 742 8.37 -11.83 -17.03
CA SER A 742 8.50 -10.69 -16.14
C SER A 742 9.98 -10.37 -15.91
N THR A 743 10.32 -9.10 -15.91
CA THR A 743 11.65 -8.61 -15.53
C THR A 743 11.85 -8.72 -14.00
N ASP A 744 13.06 -9.04 -13.53
CA ASP A 744 13.40 -9.09 -12.09
C ASP A 744 13.46 -7.71 -11.45
N ASP A 745 13.21 -7.63 -10.14
CA ASP A 745 13.03 -6.35 -9.44
C ASP A 745 14.28 -5.47 -9.49
N THR A 746 15.50 -6.03 -9.40
CA THR A 746 16.75 -5.28 -9.57
C THR A 746 16.82 -4.56 -10.91
N THR A 747 16.46 -5.23 -12.00
CA THR A 747 16.43 -4.62 -13.33
C THR A 747 15.23 -3.67 -13.51
N ARG A 748 14.10 -3.97 -12.86
CA ARG A 748 12.89 -3.12 -12.90
C ARG A 748 13.08 -1.78 -12.20
N ARG A 749 13.90 -1.76 -11.15
CA ARG A 749 14.28 -0.54 -10.42
C ARG A 749 15.14 0.41 -11.24
N GLN A 750 15.60 0.03 -12.44
CA GLN A 750 16.23 0.96 -13.38
C GLN A 750 15.16 1.63 -14.27
N PHE A 751 14.53 2.70 -13.78
CA PHE A 751 13.31 3.26 -14.41
C PHE A 751 13.55 3.83 -15.82
N GLN A 752 14.75 4.35 -16.10
CA GLN A 752 15.06 4.97 -17.40
C GLN A 752 14.84 4.03 -18.59
N ARG A 753 15.15 2.73 -18.44
CA ARG A 753 14.91 1.74 -19.50
C ARG A 753 13.44 1.39 -19.70
N SER A 754 12.59 1.71 -18.74
CA SER A 754 11.15 1.51 -18.81
C SER A 754 10.45 2.68 -19.49
N TRP A 755 11.18 3.77 -19.81
CA TRP A 755 10.64 4.92 -20.52
C TRP A 755 10.53 4.68 -22.04
N ASN A 756 9.60 3.82 -22.46
CA ASN A 756 9.35 3.52 -23.88
C ASN A 756 8.04 4.16 -24.33
N ASN A 757 8.12 5.44 -24.70
CA ASN A 757 6.96 6.21 -25.15
C ASN A 757 6.51 5.74 -26.53
N GLY A 758 5.20 5.64 -26.73
CA GLY A 758 4.61 5.35 -28.02
C GLY A 758 3.19 5.91 -28.13
N LYS A 759 2.51 5.51 -29.20
CA LYS A 759 1.10 5.78 -29.46
C LYS A 759 0.28 4.50 -29.57
N THR A 760 -1.02 4.57 -29.34
CA THR A 760 -1.93 3.41 -29.47
C THR A 760 -1.79 2.66 -30.81
N ALA A 761 -1.47 3.37 -31.90
CA ALA A 761 -1.11 2.74 -33.18
C ALA A 761 0.14 1.83 -33.12
N ASP A 762 1.16 2.19 -32.33
CA ASP A 762 2.38 1.39 -32.17
C ASP A 762 2.09 0.10 -31.41
N LEU A 763 1.19 0.11 -30.42
CA LEU A 763 0.72 -1.11 -29.75
C LEU A 763 0.06 -2.06 -30.74
N GLN A 764 -0.87 -1.53 -31.54
CA GLN A 764 -1.61 -2.31 -32.53
C GLN A 764 -0.69 -2.91 -33.61
N ALA A 765 0.34 -2.15 -34.03
CA ALA A 765 1.28 -2.59 -35.05
C ALA A 765 2.27 -3.65 -34.53
N ASN A 766 2.75 -3.50 -33.29
CA ASN A 766 3.86 -4.31 -32.78
C ASN A 766 3.41 -5.51 -31.94
N TYR A 767 2.20 -5.48 -31.36
CA TYR A 767 1.72 -6.47 -30.39
C TYR A 767 0.36 -7.10 -30.79
N THR A 768 0.33 -7.79 -31.92
CA THR A 768 -0.85 -8.41 -32.57
C THR A 768 -1.46 -9.63 -31.88
N PHE A 769 -0.85 -10.18 -30.82
CA PHE A 769 -1.49 -11.24 -30.03
C PHE A 769 -2.78 -10.77 -29.32
N LEU A 770 -2.95 -9.46 -29.18
CA LEU A 770 -4.16 -8.78 -28.71
C LEU A 770 -4.63 -7.76 -29.75
N ASP A 771 -5.94 -7.60 -29.85
CA ASP A 771 -6.53 -6.41 -30.46
C ASP A 771 -6.59 -5.29 -29.42
N TRP A 772 -5.68 -4.31 -29.49
CA TRP A 772 -5.57 -3.26 -28.47
C TRP A 772 -6.75 -2.29 -28.51
N GLY A 773 -7.33 -2.07 -29.70
CA GLY A 773 -8.56 -1.30 -29.85
C GLY A 773 -9.69 -1.93 -29.02
N VAL A 774 -9.86 -3.25 -29.11
CA VAL A 774 -10.82 -4.02 -28.29
C VAL A 774 -10.42 -4.01 -26.80
N TYR A 775 -9.14 -4.17 -26.47
CA TYR A 775 -8.67 -4.19 -25.08
C TYR A 775 -9.05 -2.91 -24.33
N PHE A 776 -8.95 -1.75 -24.98
CA PHE A 776 -9.29 -0.48 -24.35
C PHE A 776 -10.80 -0.16 -24.35
N THR A 777 -11.66 -1.01 -24.92
CA THR A 777 -13.12 -0.75 -24.97
C THR A 777 -13.82 -0.72 -23.60
N ASP A 778 -13.21 -1.28 -22.55
CA ASP A 778 -13.75 -1.22 -21.19
C ASP A 778 -13.03 -0.18 -20.32
N VAL A 779 -12.11 0.63 -20.86
CA VAL A 779 -11.50 1.75 -20.13
C VAL A 779 -12.63 2.64 -19.57
N PRO A 780 -12.59 3.03 -18.29
CA PRO A 780 -13.66 3.83 -17.70
C PRO A 780 -13.92 5.12 -18.51
N SER A 781 -15.18 5.34 -18.88
CA SER A 781 -15.61 6.62 -19.46
C SER A 781 -15.54 7.70 -18.37
N VAL A 782 -14.70 8.70 -18.61
CA VAL A 782 -14.42 9.82 -17.71
C VAL A 782 -14.28 11.10 -18.53
N GLY A 783 -15.21 12.05 -18.32
CA GLY A 783 -15.27 13.34 -19.03
C GLY A 783 -16.65 14.03 -18.94
N PRO A 784 -16.82 15.21 -19.54
CA PRO A 784 -18.09 15.96 -19.50
C PRO A 784 -19.25 15.21 -20.16
N LEU A 785 -18.99 14.50 -21.25
CA LEU A 785 -19.99 13.65 -21.93
C LEU A 785 -20.41 12.45 -21.07
N ALA A 786 -19.53 11.99 -20.18
CA ALA A 786 -19.87 10.98 -19.18
C ALA A 786 -20.78 11.59 -18.11
N ALA A 787 -20.56 12.83 -17.66
CA ALA A 787 -21.42 13.49 -16.67
C ALA A 787 -22.89 13.62 -17.14
N ASP A 788 -23.12 13.89 -18.43
CA ASP A 788 -24.47 13.95 -19.03
C ASP A 788 -25.07 12.56 -19.33
N LYS A 789 -24.24 11.54 -19.60
CA LYS A 789 -24.69 10.14 -19.73
C LYS A 789 -24.89 9.44 -18.39
N MET A 790 -24.25 9.90 -17.31
CA MET A 790 -24.34 9.32 -15.96
C MET A 790 -25.70 9.58 -15.30
N VAL A 791 -26.50 10.49 -15.87
CA VAL A 791 -27.94 10.66 -15.53
C VAL A 791 -28.82 9.62 -16.25
N ASN A 792 -28.29 8.90 -17.25
CA ASN A 792 -29.07 8.02 -18.15
C ASN A 792 -28.62 6.55 -18.22
N VAL A 793 -27.58 6.13 -17.49
CA VAL A 793 -27.09 4.72 -17.51
C VAL A 793 -27.62 3.90 -16.33
N ILE A 794 -28.36 4.52 -15.41
CA ILE A 794 -29.19 3.80 -14.44
C ILE A 794 -30.62 3.83 -15.01
N GLU A 795 -31.18 2.67 -15.36
CA GLU A 795 -32.61 2.43 -15.61
C GLU A 795 -33.29 2.71 -16.97
N THR A 796 -32.61 2.70 -18.13
CA THR A 796 -33.37 2.66 -19.42
C THR A 796 -33.22 1.39 -20.25
N ASP A 797 -32.05 0.78 -20.35
CA ASP A 797 -31.89 -0.35 -21.30
C ASP A 797 -32.30 -1.70 -20.71
N MET A 798 -32.19 -1.88 -19.38
CA MET A 798 -32.67 -3.10 -18.73
C MET A 798 -34.20 -3.08 -18.52
N LEU A 799 -34.78 -1.92 -18.21
CA LEU A 799 -36.24 -1.74 -18.10
C LEU A 799 -36.94 -1.68 -19.46
N LYS A 800 -36.32 -1.14 -20.52
CA LYS A 800 -36.86 -1.25 -21.89
C LYS A 800 -36.89 -2.70 -22.37
N LYS A 801 -35.88 -3.49 -22.01
CA LYS A 801 -35.83 -4.91 -22.38
C LYS A 801 -36.84 -5.74 -21.58
N LEU A 802 -36.96 -5.49 -20.27
CA LEU A 802 -38.00 -6.10 -19.44
C LEU A 802 -39.42 -5.68 -19.88
N SER A 803 -39.60 -4.43 -20.32
CA SER A 803 -40.86 -3.91 -20.89
C SER A 803 -41.17 -4.50 -22.26
N GLN A 804 -40.16 -4.75 -23.11
CA GLN A 804 -40.34 -5.38 -24.42
C GLN A 804 -40.60 -6.89 -24.29
N ASP A 805 -39.96 -7.54 -23.33
CA ASP A 805 -40.17 -8.97 -23.05
C ASP A 805 -41.55 -9.20 -22.41
N LEU A 806 -42.02 -8.30 -21.53
CA LEU A 806 -43.40 -8.29 -21.03
C LEU A 806 -44.44 -7.97 -22.11
N ALA A 807 -44.07 -7.24 -23.19
CA ALA A 807 -44.96 -6.93 -24.30
C ALA A 807 -45.17 -8.09 -25.29
N THR A 808 -44.43 -9.20 -25.16
CA THR A 808 -44.58 -10.39 -26.00
C THR A 808 -45.42 -11.51 -25.37
N MET A 809 -45.90 -11.32 -24.13
CA MET A 809 -46.88 -12.22 -23.51
C MET A 809 -48.29 -11.89 -24.02
N THR A 810 -48.72 -12.62 -25.04
CA THR A 810 -50.13 -12.77 -25.50
C THR A 810 -50.99 -13.33 -24.35
N THR A 811 -52.22 -12.93 -24.02
CA THR A 811 -53.34 -12.12 -24.57
C THR A 811 -54.36 -11.87 -23.40
N PRO A 812 -55.59 -11.35 -23.60
CA PRO A 812 -55.97 -9.97 -23.95
C PRO A 812 -56.98 -9.36 -22.94
N ASP A 813 -56.98 -8.04 -22.76
CA ASP A 813 -58.26 -7.30 -22.72
C ASP A 813 -58.03 -5.79 -22.92
N VAL A 814 -58.74 -5.27 -23.92
CA VAL A 814 -58.60 -3.93 -24.49
C VAL A 814 -59.77 -3.08 -24.02
N VAL A 815 -59.53 -1.94 -23.36
CA VAL A 815 -60.41 -0.76 -23.48
C VAL A 815 -59.63 0.56 -23.41
N VAL A 816 -59.38 1.09 -24.61
CA VAL A 816 -59.40 2.49 -25.08
C VAL A 816 -59.80 3.59 -24.08
N ARG A 817 -59.00 4.68 -23.97
CA ARG A 817 -59.40 6.06 -24.33
C ARG A 817 -58.24 7.07 -24.28
N LYS A 818 -58.44 8.12 -25.08
CA LYS A 818 -57.49 9.02 -25.75
C LYS A 818 -57.66 10.46 -25.24
N ARG A 819 -56.58 11.25 -25.34
CA ARG A 819 -56.48 12.73 -25.47
C ARG A 819 -56.68 13.56 -24.19
N ILE A 820 -55.96 14.66 -23.98
CA ILE A 820 -55.14 15.51 -24.87
C ILE A 820 -53.70 15.59 -24.38
#